data_AF-A0A0Q4Z6P4-F1
#
_entry.id   AF-A0A0Q4Z6P4-F1
#
_cell.length_a   1.000
_cell.length_b   1.000
_cell.length_c   1.000
_cell.angle_alpha   90.00
_cell.angle_beta   90.00
_cell.angle_gamma   90.00
#
_symmetry.space_group_name_H-M   'P 1'
#
loop_
_entity.id
_entity.type
_entity.pdbx_description
1 polymer ?
#
loop_
_entity_poly.entity_id
_entity_poly.type
_entity_poly.pdbx_seq_one_letter_code
_entity_poly.pdbx_strand_id
1 'polypeptide(L)'
;MGVSRSASVALSALLAGCVGYGAHAQVPEAKVPQAQVPEAQAPQAEPPPAQASDTPAPTPVTRNASVDPGAATPVRPDPAANASNPAPATGADANAAAPGTPPASEAAAPPPLPSDPQAAAIATRLADSAPLLARLSTKDREAIQAFYALGAFKPVWIVDGSLTPAAKSAAARLAAAGEDGLAASAYPVPVLGTQGATEAQIAEADLKLSAAVVLYARDARGGRIHLASVSRLITPALDLPAPEAVLARIASGGPSAGALLQGYNPAQPGYLALKARLATLRGRGQTPAAPSVQLPPGPVLKLGMTDPRVPALRSRFGLETRTAGTLDAAPGHPDTYDAGVVAAVTAFQRARGLPANGALTAQTVAALARPEAAARTDDAEAALIVNMERWRWLPSDLGRDYVMVNIPEFRVRVIRDGRQRDEARVIVGKTESPTPIFSGMMEYAVVNPSWNVPPSILKNEFLPGLARDPNYAARRGYEVVYRNGNVSVRQPPGERNALGFIKFMFPNNHAVYLHDTPNRTLFSSAHRALSHGCVRVEDPFRFADAVLPEAWSSERLKKLIGKGERQIRLTEKLPVHLAYFTTSVDEAGTVRTLPDLYGYDSRMKVALGLSPGSLLVARGTDGKTPDARRAAQKKPAVTARTGSILTGTPKPMAEVRRPRVREVNSDTDAATRTTAARPPADFGEPDLWTPRPGRPLNGWW
;
A
#
# COMPACT_ATOMS: atom_id res chain seq x y z
N MET A 1 17.05 38.40 -8.64
CA MET A 1 17.36 37.48 -7.52
C MET A 1 16.08 36.77 -7.12
N GLY A 2 16.05 35.44 -7.14
CA GLY A 2 14.88 34.65 -6.73
C GLY A 2 15.35 33.33 -6.13
N VAL A 3 15.14 33.15 -4.83
CA VAL A 3 15.57 31.95 -4.11
C VAL A 3 14.56 30.83 -4.36
N SER A 4 15.04 29.69 -4.84
CA SER A 4 14.19 28.49 -5.02
C SER A 4 13.65 28.01 -3.68
N ARG A 5 12.36 27.63 -3.64
CA ARG A 5 11.69 27.13 -2.41
C ARG A 5 12.41 25.95 -1.75
N SER A 6 13.21 25.18 -2.50
CA SER A 6 14.02 24.09 -1.96
C SER A 6 15.13 24.57 -1.00
N ALA A 7 15.71 25.75 -1.25
CA ALA A 7 16.77 26.31 -0.40
C ALA A 7 16.22 26.81 0.95
N SER A 8 14.96 27.26 0.99
CA SER A 8 14.29 27.69 2.22
C SER A 8 14.10 26.55 3.22
N VAL A 9 13.83 25.33 2.74
CA VAL A 9 13.65 24.14 3.61
C VAL A 9 14.98 23.69 4.21
N ALA A 10 16.07 23.70 3.43
CA ALA A 10 17.40 23.35 3.90
C ALA A 10 17.90 24.28 5.03
N LEU A 11 17.61 25.59 4.93
CA LEU A 11 17.99 26.56 5.95
C LEU A 11 17.19 26.41 7.25
N SER A 12 15.90 26.03 7.17
CA SER A 12 15.05 25.80 8.36
C SER A 12 15.48 24.58 9.18
N ALA A 13 16.02 23.53 8.54
CA ALA A 13 16.50 22.34 9.25
C ALA A 13 17.77 22.59 10.08
N LEU A 14 18.62 23.54 9.66
CA LEU A 14 19.84 23.92 10.39
C LEU A 14 19.55 24.80 11.62
N LEU A 15 18.48 25.60 11.61
CA LEU A 15 18.12 26.47 12.74
C LEU A 15 17.40 25.75 13.88
N ALA A 16 16.73 24.62 13.61
CA ALA A 16 16.06 23.82 14.63
C ALA A 16 17.01 22.98 15.50
N GLY A 17 18.28 22.83 15.10
CA GLY A 17 19.27 22.01 15.82
C GLY A 17 20.02 22.71 16.96
N CYS A 18 19.79 24.01 17.18
CA CYS A 18 20.68 24.86 17.97
C CYS A 18 20.01 25.65 19.12
N VAL A 19 18.91 25.16 19.70
CA VAL A 19 18.40 25.65 21.00
C VAL A 19 17.83 24.48 21.82
N GLY A 20 18.40 24.21 23.00
CA GLY A 20 17.86 23.19 23.92
C GLY A 20 18.93 22.46 24.75
N TYR A 21 19.65 23.17 25.62
CA TYR A 21 20.63 22.58 26.55
C TYR A 21 20.11 22.67 28.00
N GLY A 22 20.39 21.63 28.79
CA GLY A 22 20.54 21.77 30.25
C GLY A 22 19.35 21.43 31.15
N ALA A 23 19.30 20.20 31.66
CA ALA A 23 18.80 19.90 33.00
C ALA A 23 19.50 18.64 33.55
N HIS A 24 20.22 18.76 34.67
CA HIS A 24 20.81 17.64 35.40
C HIS A 24 19.74 16.89 36.22
N ALA A 25 19.83 15.56 36.30
CA ALA A 25 19.27 14.76 37.38
C ALA A 25 20.11 13.49 37.60
N GLN A 26 20.24 13.04 38.85
CA GLN A 26 21.20 12.01 39.29
C GLN A 26 20.68 10.58 39.10
N VAL A 27 21.61 9.62 39.03
CA VAL A 27 21.37 8.18 39.08
C VAL A 27 21.28 7.72 40.54
N PRO A 28 20.29 6.88 40.91
CA PRO A 28 20.38 5.99 42.07
C PRO A 28 20.54 4.51 41.66
N GLU A 29 21.29 3.76 42.46
CA GLU A 29 21.60 2.33 42.24
C GLU A 29 20.44 1.36 42.54
N ALA A 30 20.64 0.11 42.11
CA ALA A 30 19.64 -0.95 42.10
C ALA A 30 19.35 -1.60 43.47
N LYS A 31 18.19 -2.26 43.56
CA LYS A 31 17.98 -3.38 44.49
C LYS A 31 17.04 -4.43 43.89
N VAL A 32 17.51 -5.67 43.83
CA VAL A 32 16.78 -6.84 43.32
C VAL A 32 16.14 -7.60 44.49
N PRO A 33 14.85 -7.99 44.40
CA PRO A 33 14.28 -9.06 45.21
C PRO A 33 14.19 -10.38 44.40
N GLN A 34 14.50 -11.50 45.04
CA GLN A 34 14.45 -12.84 44.44
C GLN A 34 13.03 -13.42 44.42
N ALA A 35 12.82 -14.42 43.56
CA ALA A 35 11.56 -15.15 43.41
C ALA A 35 11.32 -16.16 44.54
N GLN A 36 10.04 -16.41 44.84
CA GLN A 36 9.58 -17.60 45.55
C GLN A 36 8.43 -18.26 44.77
N VAL A 37 8.41 -19.60 44.79
CA VAL A 37 7.48 -20.47 44.06
C VAL A 37 6.25 -20.75 44.92
N PRO A 38 5.01 -20.70 44.39
CA PRO A 38 3.84 -21.25 45.06
C PRO A 38 3.56 -22.70 44.61
N GLU A 39 3.43 -23.59 45.59
CA GLU A 39 3.06 -24.99 45.43
C GLU A 39 1.51 -25.15 45.39
N ALA A 40 1.01 -26.23 44.80
CA ALA A 40 -0.41 -26.39 44.48
C ALA A 40 -1.21 -27.18 45.54
N GLN A 41 -2.41 -26.71 45.87
CA GLN A 41 -3.47 -27.50 46.52
C GLN A 41 -4.87 -27.00 46.10
N ALA A 42 -5.85 -27.91 46.12
CA ALA A 42 -7.24 -27.70 45.71
C ALA A 42 -8.18 -28.56 46.61
N PRO A 43 -9.52 -28.57 46.41
CA PRO A 43 -10.44 -27.48 46.72
C PRO A 43 -11.61 -27.94 47.64
N GLN A 44 -12.23 -27.06 48.44
CA GLN A 44 -13.45 -27.42 49.20
C GLN A 44 -14.52 -26.31 49.33
N ALA A 45 -15.74 -26.67 48.89
CA ALA A 45 -17.08 -26.39 49.40
C ALA A 45 -17.56 -24.98 49.84
N GLU A 46 -18.62 -24.51 49.15
CA GLU A 46 -19.71 -23.63 49.64
C GLU A 46 -20.64 -24.38 50.63
N PRO A 47 -21.49 -23.75 51.50
CA PRO A 47 -22.66 -22.97 51.05
C PRO A 47 -23.07 -21.80 52.04
N PRO A 48 -24.35 -21.31 52.20
CA PRO A 48 -24.65 -19.88 51.99
C PRO A 48 -25.44 -19.22 53.18
N PRO A 49 -26.48 -18.37 52.98
CA PRO A 49 -26.42 -16.90 52.89
C PRO A 49 -27.19 -16.15 54.02
N ALA A 50 -27.05 -14.81 54.09
CA ALA A 50 -27.96 -13.95 54.86
C ALA A 50 -28.21 -12.58 54.18
N GLN A 51 -29.41 -12.02 54.37
CA GLN A 51 -29.92 -10.78 53.76
C GLN A 51 -30.19 -9.70 54.82
N ALA A 52 -30.45 -8.45 54.37
CA ALA A 52 -31.25 -7.41 55.04
C ALA A 52 -30.68 -6.82 56.36
N SER A 53 -30.91 -5.56 56.76
CA SER A 53 -31.42 -4.32 56.11
C SER A 53 -30.93 -3.13 56.96
N ASP A 54 -30.95 -1.90 56.42
CA ASP A 54 -31.72 -0.76 56.97
C ASP A 54 -31.17 0.63 56.59
N THR A 55 -32.13 1.53 56.33
CA THR A 55 -31.96 2.98 56.14
C THR A 55 -32.70 3.66 57.30
N PRO A 56 -32.22 4.80 57.82
CA PRO A 56 -33.09 5.97 57.72
C PRO A 56 -32.37 7.32 57.48
N ALA A 57 -32.94 8.10 56.57
CA ALA A 57 -33.03 9.57 56.64
C ALA A 57 -34.43 9.92 57.25
N PRO A 58 -34.88 11.20 57.48
CA PRO A 58 -34.39 12.46 56.88
C PRO A 58 -34.55 13.82 57.65
N THR A 59 -33.80 14.86 57.22
CA THR A 59 -34.22 16.31 57.14
C THR A 59 -34.59 17.06 58.46
N PRO A 60 -35.00 18.37 58.52
CA PRO A 60 -35.29 19.37 57.45
C PRO A 60 -34.89 20.87 57.67
N VAL A 61 -35.20 21.71 56.64
CA VAL A 61 -35.51 23.19 56.60
C VAL A 61 -34.46 24.26 57.00
N THR A 62 -34.44 25.51 56.47
CA THR A 62 -35.35 26.28 55.56
C THR A 62 -34.66 27.48 54.84
N ARG A 63 -35.12 27.82 53.61
CA ARG A 63 -35.49 29.17 53.00
C ARG A 63 -34.61 30.42 53.28
N ASN A 64 -34.44 31.44 52.41
CA ASN A 64 -35.20 32.06 51.29
C ASN A 64 -34.20 33.00 50.50
N ALA A 65 -34.45 33.68 49.37
CA ALA A 65 -35.50 33.67 48.33
C ALA A 65 -35.06 34.43 47.03
N SER A 66 -35.99 34.44 46.06
CA SER A 66 -36.10 35.01 44.70
C SER A 66 -35.71 36.48 44.36
N VAL A 67 -35.46 36.69 43.05
CA VAL A 67 -35.93 37.78 42.12
C VAL A 67 -34.82 38.42 41.24
N ASP A 68 -35.12 38.49 39.93
CA ASP A 68 -34.37 39.10 38.81
C ASP A 68 -34.42 40.65 38.83
N PRO A 69 -33.45 41.40 38.26
CA PRO A 69 -33.65 41.85 36.87
C PRO A 69 -32.38 41.98 36.01
N GLY A 70 -32.57 42.05 34.68
CA GLY A 70 -31.47 42.09 33.70
C GLY A 70 -30.94 43.48 33.28
N ALA A 71 -30.13 43.44 32.22
CA ALA A 71 -29.52 44.53 31.45
C ALA A 71 -28.37 45.34 32.09
N ALA A 72 -27.12 45.06 31.66
CA ALA A 72 -26.17 46.07 31.11
C ALA A 72 -24.80 45.43 30.74
N THR A 73 -24.20 45.91 29.64
CA THR A 73 -22.82 45.63 29.18
C THR A 73 -21.77 46.57 29.78
N PRO A 74 -20.50 46.13 29.85
CA PRO A 74 -19.34 46.97 29.54
C PRO A 74 -18.49 46.31 28.43
N VAL A 75 -18.34 46.89 27.24
CA VAL A 75 -17.50 48.05 26.87
C VAL A 75 -16.00 47.81 27.12
N ARG A 76 -15.24 47.72 26.02
CA ARG A 76 -13.80 47.96 25.91
C ARG A 76 -13.58 48.85 24.67
N PRO A 77 -12.72 49.89 24.71
CA PRO A 77 -12.77 50.97 23.73
C PRO A 77 -12.01 50.69 22.42
N ASP A 78 -12.58 51.19 21.32
CA ASP A 78 -11.89 51.42 20.03
C ASP A 78 -11.03 52.71 20.06
N PRO A 79 -10.21 52.92 19.02
CA PRO A 79 -10.43 54.14 18.24
C PRO A 79 -10.44 53.91 16.71
N ALA A 80 -11.43 54.53 16.06
CA ALA A 80 -11.39 54.90 14.63
C ALA A 80 -10.61 56.24 14.45
N ALA A 81 -10.38 56.84 13.28
CA ALA A 81 -10.93 56.69 11.93
C ALA A 81 -10.01 57.35 10.87
N ASN A 82 -10.46 57.35 9.60
CA ASN A 82 -10.13 58.32 8.53
C ASN A 82 -8.75 58.20 7.84
N ALA A 83 -8.58 58.50 6.53
CA ALA A 83 -9.57 58.81 5.48
C ALA A 83 -9.05 58.52 4.04
N SER A 84 -10.02 58.40 3.14
CA SER A 84 -10.08 58.70 1.69
C SER A 84 -8.82 59.07 0.88
N ASN A 85 -8.78 58.47 -0.31
CA ASN A 85 -7.89 58.73 -1.46
C ASN A 85 -8.02 60.17 -2.02
N PRO A 86 -6.99 60.70 -2.72
CA PRO A 86 -7.20 61.00 -4.15
C PRO A 86 -6.03 60.62 -5.09
N ALA A 87 -6.31 60.67 -6.39
CA ALA A 87 -5.46 60.18 -7.48
C ALA A 87 -4.24 61.06 -7.85
N PRO A 88 -3.24 60.51 -8.57
CA PRO A 88 -2.20 61.29 -9.25
C PRO A 88 -2.63 61.72 -10.67
N ALA A 89 -2.21 62.91 -11.09
CA ALA A 89 -2.34 63.40 -12.46
C ALA A 89 -1.11 64.27 -12.85
N THR A 90 -0.92 64.45 -14.17
CA THR A 90 0.22 65.14 -14.84
C THR A 90 1.57 64.38 -14.81
N GLY A 91 2.36 64.31 -15.89
CA GLY A 91 2.08 64.67 -17.29
C GLY A 91 3.36 64.67 -18.18
N ALA A 92 3.16 64.70 -19.52
CA ALA A 92 4.14 64.97 -20.59
C ALA A 92 5.05 63.82 -21.12
N ASP A 93 4.51 63.08 -22.10
CA ASP A 93 5.02 62.84 -23.46
C ASP A 93 6.51 62.62 -23.77
N ALA A 94 6.81 61.47 -24.41
CA ALA A 94 7.65 61.41 -25.62
C ALA A 94 7.48 60.07 -26.41
N ASN A 95 6.75 60.14 -27.52
CA ASN A 95 6.85 59.42 -28.80
C ASN A 95 7.23 57.91 -28.94
N ALA A 96 6.64 57.24 -29.93
CA ALA A 96 6.73 55.79 -30.14
C ALA A 96 7.85 55.32 -31.09
N ALA A 97 8.39 54.11 -30.86
CA ALA A 97 9.14 53.31 -31.83
C ALA A 97 8.96 51.79 -31.57
N ALA A 98 9.19 50.97 -32.61
CA ALA A 98 8.80 49.56 -32.71
C ALA A 98 9.67 48.57 -31.87
N PRO A 99 9.24 47.31 -31.64
CA PRO A 99 9.86 46.44 -30.64
C PRO A 99 11.18 45.81 -31.13
N GLY A 100 12.25 46.04 -30.36
CA GLY A 100 13.50 45.30 -30.48
C GLY A 100 13.40 43.89 -29.88
N THR A 101 13.95 42.90 -30.59
CA THR A 101 14.10 41.51 -30.14
C THR A 101 14.74 41.46 -28.74
N PRO A 102 14.19 40.69 -27.77
CA PRO A 102 14.87 40.50 -26.50
C PRO A 102 16.21 39.79 -26.75
N PRO A 103 17.32 40.22 -26.12
CA PRO A 103 18.59 39.53 -26.26
C PRO A 103 18.41 38.07 -25.85
N ALA A 104 19.04 37.17 -26.60
CA ALA A 104 19.02 35.75 -26.28
C ALA A 104 19.47 35.55 -24.83
N SER A 105 18.72 34.76 -24.06
CA SER A 105 19.13 34.38 -22.70
C SER A 105 20.47 33.65 -22.80
N GLU A 106 21.54 34.37 -22.52
CA GLU A 106 22.89 33.83 -22.41
C GLU A 106 22.81 32.67 -21.40
N ALA A 107 23.06 31.46 -21.88
CA ALA A 107 22.98 30.28 -21.04
C ALA A 107 24.07 30.41 -19.98
N ALA A 108 23.66 30.64 -18.73
CA ALA A 108 24.57 30.82 -17.62
C ALA A 108 25.61 29.69 -17.64
N ALA A 109 26.88 30.06 -17.77
CA ALA A 109 27.97 29.10 -17.84
C ALA A 109 27.87 28.11 -16.67
N PRO A 110 28.12 26.81 -16.90
CA PRO A 110 28.09 25.83 -15.82
C PRO A 110 29.04 26.31 -14.70
N PRO A 111 28.65 26.12 -13.41
CA PRO A 111 29.46 26.60 -12.30
C PRO A 111 30.89 26.06 -12.42
N PRO A 112 31.92 26.88 -12.15
CA PRO A 112 33.31 26.47 -12.32
C PRO A 112 33.59 25.19 -11.51
N LEU A 113 34.27 24.23 -12.14
CA LEU A 113 34.62 22.98 -11.51
C LEU A 113 35.46 23.23 -10.24
N PRO A 114 35.28 22.44 -9.17
CA PRO A 114 36.11 22.53 -7.98
C PRO A 114 37.61 22.42 -8.29
N SER A 115 38.44 23.18 -7.56
CA SER A 115 39.91 23.14 -7.71
C SER A 115 40.54 21.85 -7.16
N ASP A 116 39.82 21.13 -6.30
CA ASP A 116 40.23 19.82 -5.77
C ASP A 116 39.92 18.72 -6.81
N PRO A 117 40.92 17.91 -7.23
CA PRO A 117 40.73 16.82 -8.19
C PRO A 117 39.62 15.82 -7.83
N GLN A 118 39.42 15.51 -6.53
CA GLN A 118 38.37 14.58 -6.11
C GLN A 118 36.98 15.20 -6.26
N ALA A 119 36.80 16.43 -5.78
CA ALA A 119 35.56 17.17 -5.98
C ALA A 119 35.25 17.45 -7.47
N ALA A 120 36.27 17.69 -8.30
CA ALA A 120 36.12 17.82 -9.76
C ALA A 120 35.63 16.51 -10.41
N ALA A 121 36.17 15.36 -9.99
CA ALA A 121 35.73 14.04 -10.48
C ALA A 121 34.28 13.73 -10.10
N ILE A 122 33.85 14.04 -8.87
CA ILE A 122 32.45 13.91 -8.44
C ILE A 122 31.53 14.85 -9.22
N ALA A 123 31.90 16.12 -9.38
CA ALA A 123 31.12 17.08 -10.16
C ALA A 123 30.96 16.64 -11.63
N THR A 124 32.03 16.15 -12.26
CA THR A 124 32.03 15.62 -13.63
C THR A 124 31.10 14.39 -13.74
N ARG A 125 31.19 13.45 -12.80
CA ARG A 125 30.35 12.25 -12.82
C ARG A 125 28.86 12.54 -12.57
N LEU A 126 28.56 13.57 -11.78
CA LEU A 126 27.20 14.08 -11.56
C LEU A 126 26.66 14.91 -12.74
N ALA A 127 27.52 15.41 -13.63
CA ALA A 127 27.12 16.05 -14.88
C ALA A 127 26.79 15.03 -15.99
N ASP A 128 27.46 13.88 -16.04
CA ASP A 128 27.17 12.80 -16.99
C ASP A 128 25.79 12.17 -16.73
N SER A 129 24.84 12.32 -17.66
CA SER A 129 23.47 11.79 -17.63
C SER A 129 23.32 10.27 -17.39
N ALA A 130 24.40 9.47 -17.44
CA ALA A 130 24.37 8.05 -17.10
C ALA A 130 23.81 7.79 -15.68
N PRO A 131 22.82 6.89 -15.50
CA PRO A 131 22.18 6.65 -14.21
C PRO A 131 23.16 6.07 -13.18
N LEU A 132 23.04 6.50 -11.92
CA LEU A 132 23.83 5.94 -10.80
C LEU A 132 23.39 4.50 -10.47
N LEU A 133 22.07 4.26 -10.43
CA LEU A 133 21.44 2.95 -10.34
C LEU A 133 20.13 2.96 -11.15
N ALA A 134 19.85 1.87 -11.87
CA ALA A 134 18.73 1.79 -12.83
C ALA A 134 17.31 2.00 -12.24
N ARG A 135 17.15 1.88 -10.91
CA ARG A 135 15.86 2.01 -10.21
C ARG A 135 15.60 3.41 -9.63
N LEU A 136 16.63 4.25 -9.52
CA LEU A 136 16.45 5.66 -9.13
C LEU A 136 15.80 6.46 -10.26
N SER A 137 15.07 7.52 -9.92
CA SER A 137 14.52 8.48 -10.90
C SER A 137 15.48 9.64 -11.14
N THR A 138 15.24 10.42 -12.20
CA THR A 138 15.96 11.68 -12.45
C THR A 138 15.89 12.62 -11.25
N LYS A 139 14.72 12.74 -10.61
CA LYS A 139 14.53 13.53 -9.39
C LYS A 139 15.38 13.04 -8.21
N ASP A 140 15.51 11.71 -8.07
CA ASP A 140 16.34 11.16 -7.00
C ASP A 140 17.82 11.49 -7.23
N ARG A 141 18.26 11.47 -8.49
CA ARG A 141 19.61 11.88 -8.88
C ARG A 141 19.85 13.38 -8.72
N GLU A 142 18.90 14.23 -9.12
CA GLU A 142 18.96 15.69 -8.93
C GLU A 142 19.10 16.05 -7.44
N ALA A 143 18.38 15.35 -6.56
CA ALA A 143 18.50 15.50 -5.11
C ALA A 143 19.87 15.03 -4.57
N ILE A 144 20.41 13.91 -5.07
CA ILE A 144 21.79 13.48 -4.75
C ILE A 144 22.79 14.56 -5.22
N GLN A 145 22.66 15.08 -6.44
CA GLN A 145 23.53 16.15 -6.96
C GLN A 145 23.46 17.42 -6.10
N ALA A 146 22.27 17.82 -5.67
CA ALA A 146 22.08 18.97 -4.78
C ALA A 146 22.76 18.76 -3.41
N PHE A 147 22.69 17.55 -2.85
CA PHE A 147 23.40 17.20 -1.61
C PHE A 147 24.93 17.33 -1.76
N TYR A 148 25.52 16.79 -2.83
CA TYR A 148 26.96 16.96 -3.07
C TYR A 148 27.35 18.41 -3.36
N ALA A 149 26.52 19.18 -4.08
CA ALA A 149 26.78 20.59 -4.33
C ALA A 149 26.86 21.42 -3.03
N LEU A 150 26.03 21.12 -2.03
CA LEU A 150 26.12 21.73 -0.69
C LEU A 150 27.43 21.36 0.03
N GLY A 151 27.96 20.15 -0.20
CA GLY A 151 29.26 19.70 0.28
C GLY A 151 30.46 20.15 -0.56
N ALA A 152 30.29 21.10 -1.50
CA ALA A 152 31.29 21.51 -2.48
C ALA A 152 31.88 20.34 -3.30
N PHE A 153 31.05 19.33 -3.58
CA PHE A 153 31.35 18.07 -4.27
C PHE A 153 32.41 17.17 -3.61
N LYS A 154 32.79 17.42 -2.36
CA LYS A 154 33.71 16.54 -1.62
C LYS A 154 33.12 15.14 -1.45
N PRO A 155 33.95 14.07 -1.48
CA PRO A 155 33.53 12.72 -1.11
C PRO A 155 32.90 12.67 0.30
N VAL A 156 31.88 11.81 0.46
CA VAL A 156 31.09 11.71 1.69
C VAL A 156 31.35 10.40 2.43
N TRP A 157 31.66 9.34 1.68
CA TRP A 157 31.84 7.99 2.18
C TRP A 157 33.30 7.53 2.17
N ILE A 158 34.14 8.15 1.32
CA ILE A 158 35.55 7.79 1.14
C ILE A 158 36.41 9.01 1.49
N VAL A 159 37.22 8.93 2.53
CA VAL A 159 38.16 9.99 2.94
C VAL A 159 39.54 9.36 3.05
N ASP A 160 40.57 10.02 2.52
CA ASP A 160 41.96 9.52 2.48
C ASP A 160 42.08 8.10 1.89
N GLY A 161 41.31 7.83 0.83
CA GLY A 161 41.25 6.52 0.17
C GLY A 161 40.54 5.42 0.99
N SER A 162 39.99 5.73 2.15
CA SER A 162 39.39 4.80 3.09
C SER A 162 37.90 5.05 3.33
N LEU A 163 37.11 3.98 3.49
CA LEU A 163 35.70 4.11 3.88
C LEU A 163 35.57 4.68 5.29
N THR A 164 34.76 5.74 5.44
CA THR A 164 34.41 6.34 6.74
C THR A 164 33.65 5.34 7.64
N PRO A 165 33.58 5.57 8.98
CA PRO A 165 32.78 4.72 9.86
C PRO A 165 31.30 4.62 9.44
N ALA A 166 30.74 5.73 8.94
CA ALA A 166 29.40 5.78 8.36
C ALA A 166 29.29 4.91 7.10
N ALA A 167 30.25 5.02 6.19
CA ALA A 167 30.28 4.21 4.97
C ALA A 167 30.37 2.71 5.27
N LYS A 168 31.25 2.29 6.19
CA LYS A 168 31.39 0.89 6.62
C LYS A 168 30.10 0.34 7.26
N SER A 169 29.48 1.12 8.14
CA SER A 169 28.24 0.74 8.83
C SER A 169 27.02 0.68 7.87
N ALA A 170 26.88 1.66 6.98
CA ALA A 170 25.87 1.66 5.93
C ALA A 170 26.06 0.49 4.95
N ALA A 171 27.28 0.27 4.46
CA ALA A 171 27.64 -0.84 3.58
C ALA A 171 27.30 -2.21 4.19
N ALA A 172 27.59 -2.42 5.48
CA ALA A 172 27.21 -3.64 6.18
C ALA A 172 25.69 -3.87 6.20
N ARG A 173 24.89 -2.81 6.45
CA ARG A 173 23.42 -2.89 6.40
C ARG A 173 22.88 -3.18 4.99
N LEU A 174 23.50 -2.60 3.96
CA LEU A 174 23.14 -2.84 2.55
C LEU A 174 23.46 -4.29 2.13
N ALA A 175 24.62 -4.82 2.51
CA ALA A 175 24.95 -6.23 2.30
C ALA A 175 23.97 -7.17 3.01
N ALA A 176 23.57 -6.81 4.24
CA ALA A 176 22.58 -7.54 5.01
C ALA A 176 21.11 -7.23 4.62
N ALA A 177 20.83 -6.48 3.55
CA ALA A 177 19.46 -6.12 3.13
C ALA A 177 18.56 -7.34 2.85
N GLY A 178 19.17 -8.51 2.60
CA GLY A 178 18.49 -9.80 2.61
C GLY A 178 17.55 -9.97 3.80
N GLU A 179 18.01 -9.68 5.02
CA GLU A 179 17.23 -9.82 6.27
C GLU A 179 15.89 -9.06 6.25
N ASP A 180 15.78 -8.00 5.46
CA ASP A 180 14.57 -7.18 5.32
C ASP A 180 13.63 -7.68 4.20
N GLY A 181 13.89 -8.85 3.61
CA GLY A 181 13.17 -9.31 2.42
C GLY A 181 13.47 -8.47 1.16
N LEU A 182 14.59 -7.75 1.18
CA LEU A 182 15.13 -7.01 0.04
C LEU A 182 16.22 -7.86 -0.65
N ALA A 183 16.53 -7.55 -1.91
CA ALA A 183 17.62 -8.22 -2.63
C ALA A 183 18.92 -7.44 -2.43
N ALA A 184 19.91 -8.00 -1.73
CA ALA A 184 21.19 -7.33 -1.48
C ALA A 184 21.91 -6.90 -2.77
N SER A 185 21.74 -7.67 -3.86
CA SER A 185 22.25 -7.33 -5.20
C SER A 185 21.66 -6.05 -5.82
N ALA A 186 20.56 -5.52 -5.28
CA ALA A 186 20.02 -4.21 -5.69
C ALA A 186 20.78 -3.02 -5.07
N TYR A 187 21.61 -3.26 -4.05
CA TYR A 187 22.36 -2.24 -3.32
C TYR A 187 23.87 -2.54 -3.40
N PRO A 188 24.50 -2.37 -4.57
CA PRO A 188 25.91 -2.71 -4.75
C PRO A 188 26.80 -1.88 -3.82
N VAL A 189 27.48 -2.55 -2.91
CA VAL A 189 28.50 -1.95 -2.05
C VAL A 189 29.80 -1.82 -2.86
N PRO A 190 30.43 -0.64 -2.93
CA PRO A 190 31.72 -0.49 -3.60
C PRO A 190 32.82 -1.21 -2.82
N VAL A 191 33.66 -1.95 -3.55
CA VAL A 191 34.91 -2.54 -3.02
C VAL A 191 36.05 -1.64 -3.47
N LEU A 192 36.72 -0.99 -2.52
CA LEU A 192 37.98 -0.29 -2.78
C LEU A 192 39.10 -1.32 -2.86
N GLY A 193 39.93 -1.22 -3.89
CA GLY A 193 41.10 -2.08 -4.06
C GLY A 193 42.20 -1.76 -3.04
N THR A 194 43.16 -2.68 -2.90
CA THR A 194 44.38 -2.46 -2.09
C THR A 194 45.45 -1.62 -2.81
N GLN A 195 45.26 -1.37 -4.11
CA GLN A 195 46.03 -0.43 -4.92
C GLN A 195 45.33 0.94 -4.90
N GLY A 196 46.10 2.03 -4.95
CA GLY A 196 45.55 3.39 -4.88
C GLY A 196 44.50 3.65 -5.98
N ALA A 197 43.26 3.85 -5.57
CA ALA A 197 42.15 4.11 -6.49
C ALA A 197 42.27 5.52 -7.09
N THR A 198 41.96 5.66 -8.39
CA THR A 198 41.95 6.97 -9.06
C THR A 198 40.78 7.82 -8.57
N GLU A 199 40.86 9.14 -8.74
CA GLU A 199 39.83 10.10 -8.34
C GLU A 199 38.48 9.76 -8.98
N ALA A 200 38.49 9.30 -10.23
CA ALA A 200 37.30 8.83 -10.94
C ALA A 200 36.71 7.54 -10.34
N GLN A 201 37.55 6.61 -9.88
CA GLN A 201 37.11 5.39 -9.19
C GLN A 201 36.53 5.70 -7.81
N ILE A 202 37.14 6.64 -7.07
CA ILE A 202 36.63 7.14 -5.79
C ILE A 202 35.28 7.82 -6.00
N ALA A 203 35.17 8.74 -6.96
CA ALA A 203 33.92 9.43 -7.29
C ALA A 203 32.78 8.46 -7.65
N GLU A 204 33.05 7.48 -8.52
CA GLU A 204 32.07 6.46 -8.92
C GLU A 204 31.65 5.56 -7.74
N ALA A 205 32.58 5.21 -6.85
CA ALA A 205 32.31 4.43 -5.65
C ALA A 205 31.46 5.20 -4.62
N ASP A 206 31.83 6.46 -4.35
CA ASP A 206 31.14 7.35 -3.40
C ASP A 206 29.69 7.62 -3.85
N LEU A 207 29.51 7.93 -5.14
CA LEU A 207 28.19 8.17 -5.73
C LEU A 207 27.33 6.89 -5.83
N LYS A 208 27.94 5.73 -6.09
CA LYS A 208 27.21 4.43 -6.03
C LYS A 208 26.74 4.10 -4.62
N LEU A 209 27.55 4.35 -3.59
CA LEU A 209 27.14 4.13 -2.21
C LEU A 209 26.03 5.09 -1.80
N SER A 210 26.12 6.38 -2.15
CA SER A 210 25.02 7.34 -2.02
C SER A 210 23.72 6.85 -2.68
N ALA A 211 23.81 6.40 -3.93
CA ALA A 211 22.67 5.87 -4.68
C ALA A 211 22.08 4.61 -4.03
N ALA A 212 22.92 3.70 -3.51
CA ALA A 212 22.48 2.48 -2.84
C ALA A 212 21.81 2.76 -1.48
N VAL A 213 22.33 3.69 -0.70
CA VAL A 213 21.73 4.17 0.56
C VAL A 213 20.35 4.79 0.32
N VAL A 214 20.23 5.68 -0.68
CA VAL A 214 18.95 6.29 -1.08
C VAL A 214 17.96 5.23 -1.56
N LEU A 215 18.40 4.30 -2.42
CA LEU A 215 17.53 3.25 -2.97
C LEU A 215 17.03 2.30 -1.86
N TYR A 216 17.89 1.92 -0.90
CA TYR A 216 17.47 1.11 0.25
C TYR A 216 16.45 1.84 1.11
N ALA A 217 16.68 3.11 1.47
CA ALA A 217 15.74 3.86 2.31
C ALA A 217 14.35 4.03 1.65
N ARG A 218 14.32 4.20 0.33
CA ARG A 218 13.07 4.25 -0.46
C ARG A 218 12.41 2.87 -0.55
N ASP A 219 13.18 1.81 -0.78
CA ASP A 219 12.67 0.44 -0.84
C ASP A 219 12.12 -0.04 0.51
N ALA A 220 12.77 0.34 1.61
CA ALA A 220 12.33 0.08 2.97
C ALA A 220 10.97 0.75 3.30
N ARG A 221 10.62 1.82 2.58
CA ARG A 221 9.32 2.53 2.63
C ARG A 221 8.38 2.21 1.46
N GLY A 222 8.57 1.05 0.81
CA GLY A 222 7.61 0.52 -0.17
C GLY A 222 7.80 1.05 -1.59
N GLY A 223 8.85 1.83 -1.86
CA GLY A 223 9.18 2.38 -3.17
C GLY A 223 9.65 1.35 -4.21
N ARG A 224 9.55 0.04 -3.91
CA ARG A 224 10.15 -1.02 -4.72
C ARG A 224 9.49 -1.19 -6.08
N ILE A 225 8.15 -1.12 -6.09
CA ILE A 225 7.29 -1.47 -7.22
C ILE A 225 6.23 -0.39 -7.43
N HIS A 226 5.75 -0.25 -8.66
CA HIS A 226 4.65 0.66 -8.97
C HIS A 226 3.30 -0.01 -8.66
N LEU A 227 2.70 0.29 -7.50
CA LEU A 227 1.54 -0.44 -6.95
C LEU A 227 0.36 -0.61 -7.93
N ALA A 228 0.10 0.38 -8.79
CA ALA A 228 -0.97 0.30 -9.78
C ALA A 228 -0.73 -0.73 -10.91
N SER A 229 0.49 -1.30 -11.05
CA SER A 229 0.74 -2.45 -11.94
C SER A 229 0.23 -3.78 -11.35
N VAL A 230 0.11 -3.86 -10.01
CA VAL A 230 -0.50 -5.00 -9.32
C VAL A 230 -2.03 -4.88 -9.37
N SER A 231 -2.55 -3.71 -9.02
CA SER A 231 -3.98 -3.34 -9.17
C SER A 231 -4.17 -1.84 -8.95
N ARG A 232 -5.03 -1.21 -9.76
CA ARG A 232 -5.44 0.21 -9.59
C ARG A 232 -6.18 0.49 -8.28
N LEU A 233 -6.62 -0.57 -7.58
CA LEU A 233 -7.27 -0.48 -6.27
C LEU A 233 -6.27 -0.50 -5.10
N ILE A 234 -4.96 -0.51 -5.37
CA ILE A 234 -3.90 -0.39 -4.36
C ILE A 234 -3.37 1.03 -4.40
N THR A 235 -3.88 1.87 -3.50
CA THR A 235 -3.57 3.32 -3.44
C THR A 235 -3.18 3.81 -2.03
N PRO A 236 -2.26 3.15 -1.31
CA PRO A 236 -1.67 3.72 -0.11
C PRO A 236 -0.82 4.94 -0.46
N ALA A 237 -0.78 5.93 0.43
CA ALA A 237 0.16 7.04 0.34
C ALA A 237 1.51 6.60 0.93
N LEU A 238 2.49 6.34 0.06
CA LEU A 238 3.83 5.93 0.50
C LEU A 238 4.63 7.14 1.00
N ASP A 239 5.06 7.09 2.25
CA ASP A 239 5.98 8.04 2.87
C ASP A 239 7.43 7.71 2.49
N LEU A 240 7.79 8.08 1.25
CA LEU A 240 9.11 7.89 0.68
C LEU A 240 10.04 9.05 1.09
N PRO A 241 11.22 8.76 1.68
CA PRO A 241 12.09 9.80 2.20
C PRO A 241 12.81 10.55 1.07
N ALA A 242 13.05 11.84 1.28
CA ALA A 242 13.82 12.70 0.37
C ALA A 242 15.31 12.27 0.36
N PRO A 243 15.92 12.02 -0.82
CA PRO A 243 17.30 11.50 -0.93
C PRO A 243 18.34 12.29 -0.14
N GLU A 244 18.29 13.61 -0.22
CA GLU A 244 19.19 14.54 0.47
C GLU A 244 19.07 14.43 2.00
N ALA A 245 17.86 14.19 2.52
CA ALA A 245 17.62 13.99 3.95
C ALA A 245 18.10 12.61 4.42
N VAL A 246 17.98 11.57 3.57
CA VAL A 246 18.59 10.25 3.83
C VAL A 246 20.11 10.39 3.89
N LEU A 247 20.74 10.98 2.87
CA LEU A 247 22.19 11.11 2.81
C LEU A 247 22.74 11.91 4.00
N ALA A 248 22.15 13.06 4.34
CA ALA A 248 22.55 13.86 5.49
C ALA A 248 22.46 13.05 6.81
N ARG A 249 21.36 12.30 7.02
CA ARG A 249 21.15 11.48 8.22
C ARG A 249 22.12 10.30 8.32
N ILE A 250 22.40 9.61 7.21
CA ILE A 250 23.25 8.41 7.22
C ILE A 250 24.74 8.79 7.26
N ALA A 251 25.17 9.83 6.54
CA ALA A 251 26.56 10.30 6.54
C ALA A 251 26.99 10.84 7.92
N SER A 252 26.11 11.59 8.60
CA SER A 252 26.37 12.07 9.98
C SER A 252 26.26 10.97 11.05
N GLY A 253 25.74 9.80 10.70
CA GLY A 253 25.45 8.71 11.65
C GLY A 253 26.66 7.98 12.23
N GLY A 254 27.86 8.18 11.68
CA GLY A 254 29.07 7.50 12.13
C GLY A 254 28.91 5.96 12.21
N PRO A 255 29.42 5.29 13.25
CA PRO A 255 29.22 3.84 13.44
C PRO A 255 27.74 3.40 13.47
N SER A 256 26.80 4.30 13.78
CA SER A 256 25.36 4.01 13.85
C SER A 256 24.64 4.14 12.51
N ALA A 257 25.32 4.53 11.42
CA ALA A 257 24.71 4.76 10.11
C ALA A 257 23.90 3.57 9.58
N GLY A 258 24.37 2.33 9.75
CA GLY A 258 23.65 1.11 9.39
C GLY A 258 22.38 0.86 10.22
N ALA A 259 22.37 1.27 11.50
CA ALA A 259 21.18 1.19 12.36
C ALA A 259 20.16 2.29 12.00
N LEU A 260 20.62 3.51 11.70
CA LEU A 260 19.77 4.58 11.18
C LEU A 260 19.14 4.19 9.83
N LEU A 261 19.88 3.49 8.97
CA LEU A 261 19.39 2.98 7.70
C LEU A 261 18.39 1.82 7.89
N GLN A 262 18.66 0.89 8.81
CA GLN A 262 17.70 -0.16 9.22
C GLN A 262 16.36 0.43 9.67
N GLY A 263 16.38 1.56 10.37
CA GLY A 263 15.22 2.27 10.91
C GLY A 263 14.25 2.83 9.87
N TYR A 264 14.57 2.79 8.57
CA TYR A 264 13.58 3.04 7.51
C TYR A 264 12.64 1.85 7.26
N ASN A 265 12.91 0.65 7.80
CA ASN A 265 11.97 -0.46 7.67
C ASN A 265 10.83 -0.34 8.69
N PRO A 266 9.66 -0.97 8.44
CA PRO A 266 8.53 -0.97 9.37
C PRO A 266 8.95 -1.52 10.75
N ALA A 267 8.53 -0.85 11.83
CA ALA A 267 8.83 -1.24 13.20
C ALA A 267 7.67 -2.01 13.87
N GLN A 268 6.55 -2.19 13.17
CA GLN A 268 5.35 -2.83 13.70
C GLN A 268 5.60 -4.31 14.03
N PRO A 269 5.02 -4.86 15.12
CA PRO A 269 5.25 -6.24 15.55
C PRO A 269 5.06 -7.29 14.45
N GLY A 270 4.04 -7.12 13.59
CA GLY A 270 3.78 -8.03 12.47
C GLY A 270 4.88 -8.07 11.40
N TYR A 271 5.56 -6.94 11.13
CA TYR A 271 6.74 -6.94 10.24
C TYR A 271 7.93 -7.61 10.91
N LEU A 272 8.17 -7.31 12.19
CA LEU A 272 9.29 -7.88 12.95
C LEU A 272 9.15 -9.42 13.08
N ALA A 273 7.93 -9.92 13.31
CA ALA A 273 7.67 -11.35 13.37
C ALA A 273 7.86 -12.04 12.01
N LEU A 274 7.45 -11.40 10.89
CA LEU A 274 7.75 -11.88 9.54
C LEU A 274 9.27 -11.88 9.25
N LYS A 275 10.01 -10.84 9.67
CA LYS A 275 11.47 -10.75 9.55
C LYS A 275 12.18 -11.86 10.34
N ALA A 276 11.78 -12.10 11.59
CA ALA A 276 12.31 -13.18 12.41
C ALA A 276 12.03 -14.56 11.80
N ARG A 277 10.82 -14.76 11.24
CA ARG A 277 10.47 -16.00 10.53
C ARG A 277 11.26 -16.19 9.25
N LEU A 278 11.50 -15.12 8.47
CA LEU A 278 12.34 -15.15 7.27
C LEU A 278 13.79 -15.54 7.61
N ALA A 279 14.35 -14.95 8.67
CA ALA A 279 15.67 -15.32 9.18
C ALA A 279 15.72 -16.80 9.60
N THR A 280 14.70 -17.30 10.31
CA THR A 280 14.59 -18.72 10.69
C THR A 280 14.53 -19.65 9.48
N LEU A 281 13.75 -19.29 8.46
CA LEU A 281 13.60 -20.07 7.22
C LEU A 281 14.95 -20.18 6.50
N ARG A 282 15.67 -19.07 6.32
CA ARG A 282 16.97 -19.05 5.65
C ARG A 282 18.10 -19.65 6.49
N GLY A 283 18.03 -19.56 7.82
CA GLY A 283 18.95 -20.25 8.73
C GLY A 283 18.86 -21.78 8.58
N ARG A 284 17.64 -22.31 8.44
CA ARG A 284 17.42 -23.74 8.12
C ARG A 284 17.81 -24.12 6.68
N GLY A 285 17.98 -23.15 5.80
CA GLY A 285 18.44 -23.33 4.41
C GLY A 285 19.96 -23.39 4.24
N GLN A 286 20.75 -23.13 5.30
CA GLN A 286 22.21 -23.21 5.25
C GLN A 286 22.73 -24.64 5.48
N THR A 287 22.26 -25.59 4.67
CA THR A 287 23.13 -26.70 4.28
C THR A 287 24.21 -26.10 3.37
N PRO A 288 25.51 -26.45 3.50
CA PRO A 288 26.56 -25.84 2.68
C PRO A 288 26.22 -25.93 1.19
N ALA A 289 26.17 -24.77 0.51
CA ALA A 289 25.87 -24.72 -0.92
C ALA A 289 26.87 -25.60 -1.66
N ALA A 290 26.37 -26.62 -2.36
CA ALA A 290 27.26 -27.60 -2.95
C ALA A 290 28.13 -26.92 -4.03
N PRO A 291 29.42 -27.27 -4.17
CA PRO A 291 30.32 -26.61 -5.11
C PRO A 291 29.80 -26.76 -6.55
N SER A 292 29.74 -25.65 -7.29
CA SER A 292 29.25 -25.64 -8.67
C SER A 292 30.21 -26.42 -9.58
N VAL A 293 29.73 -27.51 -10.17
CA VAL A 293 30.53 -28.34 -11.09
C VAL A 293 30.22 -27.94 -12.53
N GLN A 294 31.24 -27.45 -13.24
CA GLN A 294 31.17 -27.30 -14.69
C GLN A 294 31.39 -28.67 -15.34
N LEU A 295 30.40 -29.15 -16.09
CA LEU A 295 30.52 -30.34 -16.90
C LEU A 295 30.67 -29.94 -18.37
N PRO A 296 31.52 -30.62 -19.17
CA PRO A 296 31.58 -30.38 -20.60
C PRO A 296 30.23 -30.66 -21.28
N PRO A 297 29.91 -29.95 -22.38
CA PRO A 297 28.74 -30.27 -23.20
C PRO A 297 28.91 -31.66 -23.83
N GLY A 298 27.80 -32.37 -24.02
CA GLY A 298 27.81 -33.72 -24.56
C GLY A 298 26.40 -34.30 -24.72
N PRO A 299 26.27 -35.53 -25.26
CA PRO A 299 24.98 -36.17 -25.53
C PRO A 299 24.15 -36.38 -24.26
N VAL A 300 22.85 -36.64 -24.44
CA VAL A 300 21.92 -36.90 -23.33
C VAL A 300 22.23 -38.23 -22.67
N LEU A 301 22.48 -38.24 -21.36
CA LEU A 301 22.68 -39.49 -20.60
C LEU A 301 21.37 -39.99 -19.98
N LYS A 302 21.23 -41.30 -19.94
CA LYS A 302 20.10 -42.04 -19.35
C LYS A 302 20.63 -43.24 -18.58
N LEU A 303 19.76 -43.88 -17.80
CA LEU A 303 20.07 -45.09 -17.03
C LEU A 303 20.83 -46.13 -17.87
N GLY A 304 21.97 -46.59 -17.36
CA GLY A 304 22.80 -47.63 -17.98
C GLY A 304 23.86 -47.14 -18.98
N MET A 305 23.85 -45.86 -19.36
CA MET A 305 24.90 -45.29 -20.24
C MET A 305 26.22 -45.07 -19.47
N THR A 306 27.35 -45.16 -20.16
CA THR A 306 28.68 -44.80 -19.62
C THR A 306 29.17 -43.47 -20.20
N ASP A 307 29.69 -42.57 -19.36
CA ASP A 307 30.21 -41.27 -19.80
C ASP A 307 31.16 -40.63 -18.76
N PRO A 308 32.29 -40.02 -19.18
CA PRO A 308 33.29 -39.43 -18.27
C PRO A 308 32.80 -38.25 -17.42
N ARG A 309 31.58 -37.73 -17.66
CA ARG A 309 30.92 -36.73 -16.80
C ARG A 309 30.32 -37.35 -15.53
N VAL A 310 30.15 -38.67 -15.47
CA VAL A 310 29.49 -39.34 -14.34
C VAL A 310 30.28 -39.24 -13.03
N PRO A 311 31.61 -39.44 -12.96
CA PRO A 311 32.37 -39.25 -11.72
C PRO A 311 32.20 -37.83 -11.13
N ALA A 312 32.17 -36.81 -11.99
CA ALA A 312 31.94 -35.42 -11.58
C ALA A 312 30.50 -35.18 -11.08
N LEU A 313 29.48 -35.86 -11.66
CA LEU A 313 28.11 -35.87 -11.13
C LEU A 313 28.03 -36.57 -9.77
N ARG A 314 28.72 -37.70 -9.58
CA ARG A 314 28.75 -38.41 -8.30
C ARG A 314 29.35 -37.54 -7.19
N SER A 315 30.48 -36.90 -7.47
CA SER A 315 31.10 -35.92 -6.59
C SER A 315 30.15 -34.75 -6.26
N ARG A 316 29.51 -34.13 -7.28
CA ARG A 316 28.53 -33.04 -7.10
C ARG A 316 27.36 -33.40 -6.19
N PHE A 317 26.92 -34.67 -6.20
CA PHE A 317 25.76 -35.13 -5.44
C PHE A 317 26.12 -35.93 -4.17
N GLY A 318 27.40 -36.01 -3.80
CA GLY A 318 27.84 -36.76 -2.62
C GLY A 318 27.60 -38.27 -2.72
N LEU A 319 27.57 -38.83 -3.95
CA LEU A 319 27.41 -40.26 -4.19
C LEU A 319 28.78 -40.95 -4.15
N GLU A 320 28.85 -42.10 -3.49
CA GLU A 320 30.06 -42.94 -3.41
C GLU A 320 30.68 -43.19 -4.79
N THR A 321 31.98 -42.96 -4.95
CA THR A 321 32.70 -43.35 -6.17
C THR A 321 32.76 -44.88 -6.29
N ARG A 322 32.38 -45.44 -7.45
CA ARG A 322 32.65 -46.86 -7.71
C ARG A 322 34.07 -47.06 -8.20
N THR A 323 34.82 -47.90 -7.51
CA THR A 323 36.07 -48.49 -8.00
C THR A 323 35.77 -49.68 -8.92
N ALA A 324 36.73 -50.04 -9.77
CA ALA A 324 36.71 -51.33 -10.46
C ALA A 324 36.69 -52.46 -9.41
N GLY A 325 35.90 -53.51 -9.67
CA GLY A 325 35.65 -54.57 -8.68
C GLY A 325 36.88 -55.39 -8.32
N THR A 326 36.88 -55.93 -7.10
CA THR A 326 37.84 -56.93 -6.63
C THR A 326 37.34 -58.34 -6.98
N LEU A 327 38.14 -59.39 -6.72
CA LEU A 327 37.73 -60.78 -6.96
C LEU A 327 36.41 -61.17 -6.25
N ASP A 328 36.09 -60.52 -5.14
CA ASP A 328 34.91 -60.83 -4.30
C ASP A 328 33.70 -59.92 -4.55
N ALA A 329 33.79 -58.94 -5.46
CA ALA A 329 32.73 -57.95 -5.70
C ALA A 329 32.56 -57.57 -7.18
N ALA A 330 31.34 -57.72 -7.71
CA ALA A 330 31.02 -57.42 -9.10
C ALA A 330 31.32 -55.95 -9.47
N PRO A 331 32.11 -55.67 -10.53
CA PRO A 331 32.45 -54.30 -10.93
C PRO A 331 31.21 -53.50 -11.37
N GLY A 332 31.08 -52.27 -10.88
CA GLY A 332 30.30 -51.23 -11.56
C GLY A 332 31.25 -50.18 -12.11
N HIS A 333 31.20 -49.89 -13.41
CA HIS A 333 32.12 -48.91 -14.02
C HIS A 333 31.95 -47.55 -13.33
N PRO A 334 33.04 -46.81 -13.02
CA PRO A 334 32.96 -45.48 -12.40
C PRO A 334 32.10 -44.50 -13.21
N ASP A 335 32.09 -44.68 -14.53
CA ASP A 335 31.39 -43.85 -15.50
C ASP A 335 29.93 -44.24 -15.75
N THR A 336 29.39 -45.29 -15.10
CA THR A 336 28.01 -45.75 -15.33
C THR A 336 26.98 -44.81 -14.70
N TYR A 337 26.13 -44.24 -15.54
CA TYR A 337 24.95 -43.46 -15.18
C TYR A 337 23.85 -44.39 -14.60
N ASP A 338 24.00 -44.75 -13.34
CA ASP A 338 23.18 -45.73 -12.63
C ASP A 338 21.88 -45.14 -12.02
N ALA A 339 21.11 -45.98 -11.32
CA ALA A 339 19.88 -45.58 -10.64
C ALA A 339 20.08 -44.50 -9.55
N GLY A 340 21.23 -44.47 -8.87
CA GLY A 340 21.57 -43.45 -7.87
C GLY A 340 21.87 -42.09 -8.51
N VAL A 341 22.62 -42.08 -9.62
CA VAL A 341 22.86 -40.87 -10.42
C VAL A 341 21.56 -40.38 -11.06
N VAL A 342 20.72 -41.28 -11.59
CA VAL A 342 19.37 -40.95 -12.09
C VAL A 342 18.51 -40.32 -10.97
N ALA A 343 18.49 -40.90 -9.78
CA ALA A 343 17.72 -40.38 -8.65
C ALA A 343 18.22 -38.98 -8.22
N ALA A 344 19.53 -38.80 -8.09
CA ALA A 344 20.14 -37.51 -7.74
C ALA A 344 19.89 -36.44 -8.81
N VAL A 345 20.02 -36.77 -10.10
CA VAL A 345 19.68 -35.86 -11.21
C VAL A 345 18.18 -35.56 -11.26
N THR A 346 17.31 -36.53 -10.97
CA THR A 346 15.85 -36.32 -10.87
C THR A 346 15.50 -35.36 -9.73
N ALA A 347 16.11 -35.55 -8.56
CA ALA A 347 15.95 -34.67 -7.41
C ALA A 347 16.45 -33.25 -7.73
N PHE A 348 17.63 -33.13 -8.36
CA PHE A 348 18.16 -31.86 -8.84
C PHE A 348 17.25 -31.19 -9.88
N GLN A 349 16.72 -31.93 -10.86
CA GLN A 349 15.80 -31.41 -11.87
C GLN A 349 14.52 -30.89 -11.23
N ARG A 350 13.93 -31.61 -10.26
CA ARG A 350 12.78 -31.14 -9.48
C ARG A 350 13.13 -29.88 -8.69
N ALA A 351 14.24 -29.89 -7.95
CA ALA A 351 14.78 -28.73 -7.23
C ALA A 351 15.25 -27.59 -8.14
N ARG A 352 15.39 -27.81 -9.45
CA ARG A 352 15.70 -26.81 -10.49
C ARG A 352 14.58 -26.61 -11.51
N GLY A 353 13.35 -27.09 -11.24
CA GLY A 353 12.16 -26.78 -12.05
C GLY A 353 12.26 -27.24 -13.52
N LEU A 354 13.12 -28.22 -13.76
CA LEU A 354 13.31 -28.89 -15.04
C LEU A 354 12.39 -30.12 -15.11
N PRO A 355 12.13 -30.69 -16.30
CA PRO A 355 11.47 -31.98 -16.43
C PRO A 355 12.24 -33.04 -15.63
N ALA A 356 11.66 -33.51 -14.53
CA ALA A 356 12.29 -34.43 -13.57
C ALA A 356 12.23 -35.88 -14.09
N ASN A 357 12.95 -36.13 -15.18
CA ASN A 357 13.00 -37.41 -15.90
C ASN A 357 14.31 -38.19 -15.68
N GLY A 358 15.23 -37.63 -14.89
CA GLY A 358 16.51 -38.25 -14.54
C GLY A 358 17.54 -38.30 -15.66
N ALA A 359 17.25 -37.75 -16.85
CA ALA A 359 18.16 -37.74 -17.98
C ALA A 359 19.05 -36.49 -17.98
N LEU A 360 20.36 -36.64 -18.17
CA LEU A 360 21.30 -35.51 -18.21
C LEU A 360 21.21 -34.80 -19.57
N THR A 361 20.25 -33.88 -19.70
CA THR A 361 20.10 -33.04 -20.89
C THR A 361 21.08 -31.85 -20.88
N ALA A 362 21.33 -31.23 -22.05
CA ALA A 362 22.11 -29.99 -22.14
C ALA A 362 21.55 -28.87 -21.22
N GLN A 363 20.23 -28.79 -21.07
CA GLN A 363 19.57 -27.89 -20.12
C GLN A 363 19.89 -28.21 -18.65
N THR A 364 20.03 -29.49 -18.32
CA THR A 364 20.44 -29.95 -16.98
C THR A 364 21.92 -29.63 -16.71
N VAL A 365 22.80 -29.84 -17.70
CA VAL A 365 24.22 -29.44 -17.64
C VAL A 365 24.37 -27.93 -17.44
N ALA A 366 23.64 -27.11 -18.22
CA ALA A 366 23.63 -25.66 -18.07
C ALA A 366 22.97 -25.17 -16.75
N ALA A 367 22.19 -26.02 -16.08
CA ALA A 367 21.68 -25.72 -14.73
C ALA A 367 22.68 -26.07 -13.63
N LEU A 368 23.50 -27.13 -13.80
CA LEU A 368 24.55 -27.54 -12.86
C LEU A 368 25.70 -26.52 -12.79
N ALA A 369 26.02 -25.87 -13.90
CA ALA A 369 27.04 -24.82 -13.98
C ALA A 369 26.63 -23.48 -13.32
N ARG A 370 25.37 -23.31 -12.86
CA ARG A 370 24.89 -22.07 -12.25
C ARG A 370 24.90 -22.15 -10.72
N PRO A 371 25.50 -21.16 -10.02
CA PRO A 371 25.53 -21.10 -8.56
C PRO A 371 24.17 -21.29 -7.91
N GLU A 372 24.15 -21.91 -6.73
CA GLU A 372 22.94 -22.12 -5.93
C GLU A 372 22.23 -20.81 -5.55
N ALA A 373 22.97 -19.69 -5.54
CA ALA A 373 22.49 -18.34 -5.22
C ALA A 373 21.42 -17.79 -6.18
N ALA A 374 21.20 -18.39 -7.35
CA ALA A 374 19.99 -18.20 -8.15
C ALA A 374 18.86 -19.13 -7.64
N ALA A 375 18.72 -19.25 -6.32
CA ALA A 375 17.75 -20.09 -5.66
C ALA A 375 16.35 -19.61 -6.03
N ARG A 376 15.42 -20.56 -6.22
CA ARG A 376 14.01 -20.20 -6.12
C ARG A 376 13.77 -19.70 -4.72
N THR A 377 13.16 -18.54 -4.61
CA THR A 377 12.40 -18.22 -3.40
C THR A 377 11.40 -19.36 -3.21
N ASP A 378 11.49 -20.08 -2.10
CA ASP A 378 10.45 -21.04 -1.72
C ASP A 378 9.10 -20.31 -1.68
N ASP A 379 8.01 -20.96 -2.04
CA ASP A 379 6.69 -20.30 -2.09
C ASP A 379 6.28 -19.74 -0.72
N ALA A 380 6.77 -20.37 0.36
CA ALA A 380 6.68 -19.88 1.74
C ALA A 380 7.54 -18.63 1.98
N GLU A 381 8.80 -18.61 1.54
CA GLU A 381 9.66 -17.41 1.64
C GLU A 381 9.08 -16.25 0.83
N ALA A 382 8.56 -16.52 -0.37
CA ALA A 382 7.96 -15.52 -1.23
C ALA A 382 6.70 -14.92 -0.58
N ALA A 383 5.88 -15.75 0.09
CA ALA A 383 4.73 -15.28 0.86
C ALA A 383 5.12 -14.38 2.04
N LEU A 384 6.21 -14.70 2.76
CA LEU A 384 6.76 -13.83 3.81
C LEU A 384 7.20 -12.48 3.22
N ILE A 385 8.00 -12.47 2.15
CA ILE A 385 8.52 -11.24 1.53
C ILE A 385 7.38 -10.36 1.00
N VAL A 386 6.36 -10.95 0.37
CA VAL A 386 5.17 -10.21 -0.11
C VAL A 386 4.44 -9.52 1.06
N ASN A 387 4.28 -10.19 2.21
CA ASN A 387 3.61 -9.59 3.37
C ASN A 387 4.50 -8.62 4.15
N MET A 388 5.82 -8.80 4.16
CA MET A 388 6.78 -7.78 4.62
C MET A 388 6.70 -6.51 3.76
N GLU A 389 6.52 -6.67 2.44
CA GLU A 389 6.34 -5.52 1.54
C GLU A 389 5.05 -4.76 1.83
N ARG A 390 3.96 -5.46 2.14
CA ARG A 390 2.67 -4.84 2.52
C ARG A 390 2.72 -4.02 3.80
N TRP A 391 3.57 -4.39 4.76
CA TRP A 391 3.82 -3.56 5.93
C TRP A 391 4.45 -2.20 5.58
N ARG A 392 5.25 -2.13 4.50
CA ARG A 392 5.85 -0.87 4.00
C ARG A 392 4.85 0.07 3.34
N TRP A 393 3.64 -0.42 3.04
CA TRP A 393 2.57 0.38 2.45
C TRP A 393 1.72 1.10 3.49
N LEU A 394 1.88 0.75 4.77
CA LEU A 394 1.26 1.46 5.87
C LEU A 394 2.15 2.66 6.29
N PRO A 395 1.58 3.69 6.92
CA PRO A 395 2.37 4.72 7.60
C PRO A 395 3.38 4.11 8.59
N SER A 396 4.55 4.74 8.74
CA SER A 396 5.56 4.29 9.72
C SER A 396 5.06 4.36 11.15
N ASP A 397 4.25 5.39 11.44
CA ASP A 397 3.46 5.50 12.66
C ASP A 397 1.98 5.30 12.31
N LEU A 398 1.35 4.28 12.90
CA LEU A 398 -0.09 4.03 12.78
C LEU A 398 -0.91 4.90 13.74
N GLY A 399 -0.23 5.64 14.63
CA GLY A 399 -0.81 6.26 15.80
C GLY A 399 -1.09 5.24 16.90
N ARG A 400 -1.41 5.77 18.08
CA ARG A 400 -1.84 5.00 19.24
C ARG A 400 -3.25 4.39 19.07
N ASP A 401 -4.09 5.07 18.30
CA ASP A 401 -5.52 4.79 18.14
C ASP A 401 -5.85 4.67 16.64
N TYR A 402 -6.27 3.50 16.16
CA TYR A 402 -6.60 3.28 14.74
C TYR A 402 -7.58 2.12 14.53
N VAL A 403 -8.10 1.99 13.31
CA VAL A 403 -8.89 0.85 12.83
C VAL A 403 -8.12 0.13 11.73
N MET A 404 -8.02 -1.20 11.83
CA MET A 404 -7.37 -2.05 10.84
C MET A 404 -8.37 -3.07 10.30
N VAL A 405 -8.70 -2.98 9.01
CA VAL A 405 -9.48 -3.99 8.28
C VAL A 405 -8.50 -4.85 7.50
N ASN A 406 -8.38 -6.13 7.85
CA ASN A 406 -7.59 -7.09 7.07
C ASN A 406 -8.51 -7.83 6.10
N ILE A 407 -8.44 -7.48 4.81
CA ILE A 407 -9.42 -7.85 3.79
C ILE A 407 -9.50 -9.38 3.57
N PRO A 408 -8.41 -10.14 3.35
CA PRO A 408 -8.45 -11.61 3.21
C PRO A 408 -8.88 -12.35 4.48
N GLU A 409 -8.72 -11.72 5.64
CA GLU A 409 -9.10 -12.29 6.93
C GLU A 409 -10.58 -12.09 7.26
N PHE A 410 -11.25 -11.19 6.53
CA PHE A 410 -12.64 -10.79 6.78
C PHE A 410 -12.87 -10.33 8.23
N ARG A 411 -11.92 -9.58 8.81
CA ARG A 411 -12.00 -8.99 10.16
C ARG A 411 -11.63 -7.51 10.17
N VAL A 412 -12.23 -6.78 11.10
CA VAL A 412 -11.82 -5.43 11.52
C VAL A 412 -11.39 -5.46 12.98
N ARG A 413 -10.31 -4.75 13.30
CA ARG A 413 -9.78 -4.52 14.65
C ARG A 413 -9.80 -3.04 14.96
N VAL A 414 -10.16 -2.68 16.18
CA VAL A 414 -10.05 -1.33 16.72
C VAL A 414 -8.95 -1.34 17.77
N ILE A 415 -7.93 -0.52 17.55
CA ILE A 415 -6.84 -0.30 18.49
C ILE A 415 -7.11 0.99 19.26
N ARG A 416 -6.96 0.94 20.58
CA ARG A 416 -6.98 2.08 21.51
C ARG A 416 -5.84 1.96 22.49
N ASP A 417 -5.15 3.06 22.78
CA ASP A 417 -4.01 3.08 23.69
C ASP A 417 -2.94 2.02 23.35
N GLY A 418 -2.74 1.77 22.06
CA GLY A 418 -1.83 0.75 21.53
C GLY A 418 -2.30 -0.71 21.72
N ARG A 419 -3.49 -0.94 22.27
CA ARG A 419 -4.06 -2.28 22.58
C ARG A 419 -5.30 -2.56 21.74
N GLN A 420 -5.56 -3.83 21.43
CA GLN A 420 -6.81 -4.20 20.76
C GLN A 420 -8.00 -4.00 21.71
N ARG A 421 -8.85 -3.02 21.39
CA ARG A 421 -10.08 -2.69 22.12
C ARG A 421 -11.28 -3.48 21.61
N ASP A 422 -11.35 -3.70 20.30
CA ASP A 422 -12.41 -4.51 19.69
C ASP A 422 -11.94 -5.29 18.46
N GLU A 423 -12.63 -6.38 18.15
CA GLU A 423 -12.53 -7.10 16.88
C GLU A 423 -13.91 -7.59 16.43
N ALA A 424 -14.27 -7.39 15.15
CA ALA A 424 -15.53 -7.87 14.56
C ALA A 424 -15.30 -8.56 13.21
N ARG A 425 -16.20 -9.47 12.81
CA ARG A 425 -16.23 -9.98 11.44
C ARG A 425 -16.70 -8.88 10.48
N VAL A 426 -16.16 -8.90 9.26
CA VAL A 426 -16.62 -8.05 8.17
C VAL A 426 -17.02 -8.84 6.92
N ILE A 427 -17.79 -8.20 6.05
CA ILE A 427 -18.01 -8.59 4.65
C ILE A 427 -17.36 -7.54 3.76
N VAL A 428 -16.54 -7.98 2.82
CA VAL A 428 -15.75 -7.14 1.90
C VAL A 428 -16.24 -7.33 0.45
N GLY A 429 -15.65 -6.61 -0.49
CA GLY A 429 -15.98 -6.66 -1.91
C GLY A 429 -15.78 -8.04 -2.53
N LYS A 430 -16.62 -8.40 -3.51
CA LYS A 430 -16.45 -9.59 -4.35
C LYS A 430 -15.16 -9.52 -5.18
N THR A 431 -14.75 -10.63 -5.78
CA THR A 431 -13.64 -10.68 -6.75
C THR A 431 -13.82 -9.73 -7.96
N GLU A 432 -15.06 -9.47 -8.37
CA GLU A 432 -15.40 -8.58 -9.49
C GLU A 432 -15.54 -7.10 -9.06
N SER A 433 -15.61 -6.86 -7.74
CA SER A 433 -15.69 -5.51 -7.15
C SER A 433 -14.85 -5.44 -5.85
N PRO A 434 -13.52 -5.59 -5.94
CA PRO A 434 -12.66 -5.76 -4.78
C PRO A 434 -12.70 -4.54 -3.85
N THR A 435 -12.58 -4.77 -2.54
CA THR A 435 -12.31 -3.68 -1.59
C THR A 435 -10.89 -3.15 -1.84
N PRO A 436 -10.71 -1.82 -2.04
CA PRO A 436 -9.40 -1.22 -2.28
C PRO A 436 -8.52 -1.19 -1.03
N ILE A 437 -7.21 -1.19 -1.25
CA ILE A 437 -6.16 -1.14 -0.22
C ILE A 437 -5.65 0.31 -0.13
N PHE A 438 -5.97 0.99 0.97
CA PHE A 438 -5.53 2.35 1.26
C PHE A 438 -5.66 2.69 2.75
N SER A 439 -5.15 3.85 3.16
CA SER A 439 -5.39 4.43 4.49
C SER A 439 -6.20 5.71 4.37
N GLY A 440 -7.20 5.90 5.23
CA GLY A 440 -8.03 7.10 5.31
C GLY A 440 -8.27 7.52 6.76
N MET A 441 -8.98 8.62 6.96
CA MET A 441 -9.29 9.18 8.28
C MET A 441 -10.81 9.17 8.50
N MET A 442 -11.30 8.45 9.52
CA MET A 442 -12.71 8.47 9.91
C MET A 442 -13.03 9.80 10.58
N GLU A 443 -14.03 10.49 10.03
CA GLU A 443 -14.41 11.86 10.46
C GLU A 443 -15.76 11.89 11.16
N TYR A 444 -16.69 11.01 10.78
CA TYR A 444 -18.03 10.96 11.36
C TYR A 444 -18.70 9.60 11.13
N ALA A 445 -19.66 9.27 11.99
CA ALA A 445 -20.68 8.28 11.71
C ALA A 445 -22.00 8.95 11.32
N VAL A 446 -22.89 8.21 10.65
CA VAL A 446 -24.27 8.64 10.38
C VAL A 446 -25.22 7.53 10.81
N VAL A 447 -26.10 7.84 11.75
CA VAL A 447 -27.19 6.98 12.24
C VAL A 447 -28.43 7.21 11.37
N ASN A 448 -29.19 6.15 11.11
CA ASN A 448 -30.29 6.11 10.14
C ASN A 448 -29.85 6.68 8.76
N PRO A 449 -28.78 6.15 8.15
CA PRO A 449 -28.27 6.70 6.90
C PRO A 449 -29.21 6.44 5.73
N SER A 450 -29.50 7.47 4.93
CA SER A 450 -29.96 7.24 3.57
C SER A 450 -28.82 6.76 2.67
N TRP A 451 -29.18 5.98 1.65
CA TRP A 451 -28.25 5.41 0.68
C TRP A 451 -28.54 5.97 -0.72
N ASN A 452 -27.61 6.75 -1.25
CA ASN A 452 -27.62 7.12 -2.66
C ASN A 452 -26.92 6.01 -3.45
N VAL A 453 -27.64 5.37 -4.38
CA VAL A 453 -27.13 4.22 -5.14
C VAL A 453 -26.00 4.70 -6.08
N PRO A 454 -24.78 4.15 -5.98
CA PRO A 454 -23.66 4.53 -6.84
C PRO A 454 -23.98 4.33 -8.33
N PRO A 455 -23.45 5.17 -9.26
CA PRO A 455 -23.76 5.08 -10.69
C PRO A 455 -23.50 3.71 -11.32
N SER A 456 -22.50 2.96 -10.84
CA SER A 456 -22.21 1.59 -11.28
C SER A 456 -23.32 0.61 -10.92
N ILE A 457 -23.80 0.64 -9.68
CA ILE A 457 -24.90 -0.21 -9.19
C ILE A 457 -26.22 0.21 -9.85
N LEU A 458 -26.43 1.53 -10.03
CA LEU A 458 -27.58 2.05 -10.78
C LEU A 458 -27.61 1.48 -12.20
N LYS A 459 -26.49 1.57 -12.93
CA LYS A 459 -26.37 1.08 -14.31
C LYS A 459 -26.49 -0.44 -14.43
N ASN A 460 -25.86 -1.19 -13.54
CA ASN A 460 -25.68 -2.64 -13.70
C ASN A 460 -26.79 -3.47 -13.03
N GLU A 461 -27.46 -2.95 -12.00
CA GLU A 461 -28.47 -3.68 -11.22
C GLU A 461 -29.86 -3.03 -11.31
N PHE A 462 -29.97 -1.72 -11.10
CA PHE A 462 -31.27 -1.04 -11.03
C PHE A 462 -31.90 -0.77 -12.40
N LEU A 463 -31.15 -0.24 -13.37
CA LEU A 463 -31.71 0.04 -14.71
C LEU A 463 -32.22 -1.24 -15.41
N PRO A 464 -31.52 -2.40 -15.37
CA PRO A 464 -32.05 -3.67 -15.87
C PRO A 464 -33.26 -4.19 -15.07
N GLY A 465 -33.42 -3.78 -13.81
CA GLY A 465 -34.61 -4.05 -13.01
C GLY A 465 -35.81 -3.21 -13.45
N LEU A 466 -35.61 -1.89 -13.51
CA LEU A 466 -36.61 -0.90 -13.93
C LEU A 466 -37.09 -1.11 -15.37
N ALA A 467 -36.21 -1.52 -16.28
CA ALA A 467 -36.58 -1.83 -17.67
C ALA A 467 -37.49 -3.07 -17.81
N ARG A 468 -37.49 -3.97 -16.81
CA ARG A 468 -38.38 -5.15 -16.76
C ARG A 468 -39.65 -4.89 -15.95
N ASP A 469 -39.57 -4.01 -14.95
CA ASP A 469 -40.66 -3.64 -14.05
C ASP A 469 -40.49 -2.17 -13.61
N PRO A 470 -41.33 -1.24 -14.09
CA PRO A 470 -41.31 0.16 -13.65
C PRO A 470 -41.46 0.34 -12.12
N ASN A 471 -42.12 -0.60 -11.44
CA ASN A 471 -42.30 -0.57 -9.99
C ASN A 471 -41.12 -1.18 -9.21
N TYR A 472 -40.03 -1.60 -9.88
CA TYR A 472 -38.92 -2.35 -9.29
C TYR A 472 -38.31 -1.64 -8.07
N ALA A 473 -38.13 -0.32 -8.18
CA ALA A 473 -37.58 0.54 -7.14
C ALA A 473 -38.55 0.71 -5.98
N ALA A 474 -39.79 1.13 -6.26
CA ALA A 474 -40.82 1.37 -5.26
C ALA A 474 -41.13 0.11 -4.42
N ARG A 475 -41.24 -1.06 -5.05
CA ARG A 475 -41.47 -2.35 -4.34
C ARG A 475 -40.35 -2.73 -3.36
N ARG A 476 -39.16 -2.16 -3.51
CA ARG A 476 -38.00 -2.35 -2.62
C ARG A 476 -37.74 -1.15 -1.71
N GLY A 477 -38.64 -0.16 -1.70
CA GLY A 477 -38.53 1.05 -0.89
C GLY A 477 -37.46 2.02 -1.39
N TYR A 478 -37.21 2.10 -2.70
CA TYR A 478 -36.33 3.11 -3.28
C TYR A 478 -37.13 4.23 -3.93
N GLU A 479 -36.67 5.46 -3.69
CA GLU A 479 -37.11 6.69 -4.33
C GLU A 479 -36.30 6.89 -5.62
N VAL A 480 -36.98 7.16 -6.74
CA VAL A 480 -36.31 7.54 -8.00
C VAL A 480 -36.47 9.05 -8.18
N VAL A 481 -35.35 9.75 -8.25
CA VAL A 481 -35.30 11.22 -8.36
C VAL A 481 -34.73 11.59 -9.72
N TYR A 482 -35.55 12.26 -10.52
CA TYR A 482 -35.20 12.81 -11.83
C TYR A 482 -34.88 14.31 -11.67
N ARG A 483 -33.66 14.73 -12.05
CA ARG A 483 -33.26 16.15 -12.05
C ARG A 483 -32.36 16.44 -13.25
N ASN A 484 -32.72 17.44 -14.06
CA ASN A 484 -31.93 17.92 -15.21
C ASN A 484 -31.47 16.79 -16.15
N GLY A 485 -32.38 15.86 -16.48
CA GLY A 485 -32.08 14.68 -17.31
C GLY A 485 -31.33 13.53 -16.60
N ASN A 486 -30.80 13.75 -15.40
CA ASN A 486 -30.14 12.71 -14.61
C ASN A 486 -31.14 11.94 -13.76
N VAL A 487 -30.99 10.61 -13.76
CA VAL A 487 -31.71 9.70 -12.86
C VAL A 487 -30.81 9.38 -11.68
N SER A 488 -31.32 9.55 -10.46
CA SER A 488 -30.68 9.08 -9.24
C SER A 488 -31.66 8.21 -8.45
N VAL A 489 -31.13 7.22 -7.74
CA VAL A 489 -31.94 6.30 -6.92
C VAL A 489 -31.45 6.40 -5.48
N ARG A 490 -32.37 6.65 -4.56
CA ARG A 490 -32.10 6.80 -3.13
C ARG A 490 -32.92 5.78 -2.34
N GLN A 491 -32.29 5.13 -1.37
CA GLN A 491 -33.00 4.41 -0.33
C GLN A 491 -33.12 5.31 0.92
N PRO A 492 -34.33 5.60 1.41
CA PRO A 492 -34.51 6.29 2.69
C PRO A 492 -34.06 5.39 3.85
N PRO A 493 -33.88 5.96 5.05
CA PRO A 493 -33.53 5.18 6.24
C PRO A 493 -34.64 4.19 6.62
N GLY A 494 -34.26 3.02 7.14
CA GLY A 494 -35.20 1.99 7.60
C GLY A 494 -34.59 0.59 7.64
N GLU A 495 -35.32 -0.38 8.17
CA GLU A 495 -34.83 -1.76 8.38
C GLU A 495 -34.35 -2.46 7.11
N ARG A 496 -34.91 -2.10 5.94
CA ARG A 496 -34.54 -2.66 4.63
C ARG A 496 -33.40 -1.90 3.94
N ASN A 497 -32.85 -0.86 4.57
CA ASN A 497 -31.79 -0.04 3.99
C ASN A 497 -30.50 -0.86 3.82
N ALA A 498 -29.88 -0.83 2.65
CA ALA A 498 -28.68 -1.62 2.35
C ALA A 498 -27.47 -1.28 3.24
N LEU A 499 -27.46 -0.08 3.84
CA LEU A 499 -26.46 0.40 4.81
C LEU A 499 -26.83 0.15 6.28
N GLY A 500 -27.98 -0.50 6.53
CA GLY A 500 -28.51 -0.74 7.87
C GLY A 500 -28.75 0.56 8.65
N PHE A 501 -28.50 0.52 9.96
CA PHE A 501 -28.79 1.63 10.88
C PHE A 501 -27.64 2.62 11.06
N ILE A 502 -26.41 2.30 10.63
CA ILE A 502 -25.25 3.19 10.81
C ILE A 502 -24.16 2.97 9.74
N LYS A 503 -23.55 4.08 9.27
CA LYS A 503 -22.35 4.10 8.43
C LYS A 503 -21.24 4.93 9.06
N PHE A 504 -19.98 4.54 8.86
CA PHE A 504 -18.77 5.17 9.38
C PHE A 504 -17.94 5.70 8.21
N MET A 505 -17.78 7.01 8.15
CA MET A 505 -17.31 7.73 6.98
C MET A 505 -15.86 8.19 7.16
N PHE A 506 -15.01 7.74 6.24
CA PHE A 506 -13.63 8.19 6.06
C PHE A 506 -13.46 8.64 4.61
N PRO A 507 -13.68 9.92 4.28
CA PRO A 507 -13.73 10.41 2.89
C PRO A 507 -12.51 9.98 2.05
N ASN A 508 -12.75 9.45 0.84
CA ASN A 508 -11.72 8.87 -0.02
C ASN A 508 -12.14 8.82 -1.50
N ASN A 509 -11.15 8.60 -2.37
CA ASN A 509 -11.32 8.56 -3.84
C ASN A 509 -12.06 7.32 -4.37
N HIS A 510 -12.38 6.34 -3.53
CA HIS A 510 -13.03 5.08 -3.92
C HIS A 510 -14.52 5.02 -3.55
N ALA A 511 -15.05 6.06 -2.88
CA ALA A 511 -16.40 6.07 -2.30
C ALA A 511 -16.71 4.88 -1.37
N VAL A 512 -15.67 4.34 -0.71
CA VAL A 512 -15.77 3.20 0.22
C VAL A 512 -15.97 3.67 1.66
N TYR A 513 -16.74 2.94 2.45
CA TYR A 513 -16.97 3.21 3.87
C TYR A 513 -17.27 1.90 4.64
N LEU A 514 -17.26 1.98 5.97
CA LEU A 514 -17.69 0.91 6.87
C LEU A 514 -19.18 1.11 7.19
N HIS A 515 -20.00 0.06 7.23
CA HIS A 515 -21.44 0.21 7.50
C HIS A 515 -22.14 -1.04 8.05
N ASP A 516 -23.36 -0.88 8.56
CA ASP A 516 -24.27 -1.96 8.96
C ASP A 516 -24.90 -2.65 7.73
N THR A 517 -25.58 -3.79 7.93
CA THR A 517 -26.37 -4.44 6.88
C THR A 517 -27.55 -5.22 7.47
N PRO A 518 -28.72 -5.23 6.82
CA PRO A 518 -29.85 -6.05 7.25
C PRO A 518 -29.57 -7.55 7.11
N ASN A 519 -28.65 -7.94 6.23
CA ASN A 519 -28.34 -9.34 5.92
C ASN A 519 -27.31 -9.94 6.91
N ARG A 520 -27.65 -9.90 8.21
CA ARG A 520 -26.76 -10.32 9.32
C ARG A 520 -26.33 -11.79 9.25
N THR A 521 -27.15 -12.66 8.67
CA THR A 521 -26.82 -14.08 8.49
C THR A 521 -25.56 -14.31 7.64
N LEU A 522 -25.19 -13.37 6.76
CA LEU A 522 -24.01 -13.51 5.89
C LEU A 522 -22.68 -13.50 6.65
N PHE A 523 -22.63 -13.01 7.90
CA PHE A 523 -21.41 -13.03 8.71
C PHE A 523 -21.03 -14.43 9.23
N SER A 524 -21.96 -15.39 9.21
CA SER A 524 -21.66 -16.80 9.55
C SER A 524 -20.89 -17.53 8.44
N SER A 525 -20.91 -17.02 7.19
CA SER A 525 -20.13 -17.59 6.10
C SER A 525 -18.63 -17.51 6.37
N ALA A 526 -17.89 -18.57 6.07
CA ALA A 526 -16.43 -18.56 6.08
C ALA A 526 -15.85 -17.64 4.99
N HIS A 527 -16.52 -17.55 3.84
CA HIS A 527 -16.13 -16.70 2.72
C HIS A 527 -17.05 -15.47 2.64
N ARG A 528 -16.49 -14.27 2.88
CA ARG A 528 -17.27 -13.03 3.03
C ARG A 528 -16.91 -11.93 2.03
N ALA A 529 -16.47 -12.30 0.82
CA ALA A 529 -16.34 -11.39 -0.32
C ALA A 529 -17.68 -11.26 -1.06
N LEU A 530 -18.63 -10.53 -0.48
CA LEU A 530 -20.03 -10.49 -0.92
C LEU A 530 -20.59 -9.07 -1.18
N SER A 531 -19.81 -8.02 -0.92
CA SER A 531 -20.20 -6.62 -1.13
C SER A 531 -19.76 -6.09 -2.51
N HIS A 532 -20.06 -4.82 -2.78
CA HIS A 532 -19.59 -4.08 -3.97
C HIS A 532 -18.42 -3.13 -3.64
N GLY A 533 -17.52 -3.55 -2.75
CA GLY A 533 -16.29 -2.85 -2.37
C GLY A 533 -16.32 -2.20 -0.98
N CYS A 534 -17.49 -1.75 -0.50
CA CYS A 534 -17.68 -1.25 0.86
C CYS A 534 -17.58 -2.36 1.92
N VAL A 535 -17.26 -2.02 3.16
CA VAL A 535 -17.03 -2.98 4.24
C VAL A 535 -18.24 -3.02 5.17
N ARG A 536 -18.91 -4.17 5.29
CA ARG A 536 -20.03 -4.34 6.24
C ARG A 536 -19.50 -4.90 7.56
N VAL A 537 -19.99 -4.41 8.70
CA VAL A 537 -19.55 -4.80 10.05
C VAL A 537 -20.64 -5.60 10.77
N GLU A 538 -20.27 -6.71 11.41
CA GLU A 538 -21.21 -7.67 12.04
C GLU A 538 -22.02 -7.06 13.19
N ASP A 539 -21.34 -6.48 14.19
CA ASP A 539 -21.96 -5.66 15.22
C ASP A 539 -21.48 -4.21 15.08
N PRO A 540 -22.24 -3.38 14.34
CA PRO A 540 -21.86 -2.00 14.09
C PRO A 540 -22.10 -1.10 15.31
N PHE A 541 -22.91 -1.51 16.28
CA PHE A 541 -23.19 -0.72 17.47
C PHE A 541 -22.09 -0.91 18.53
N ARG A 542 -21.63 -2.16 18.71
CA ARG A 542 -20.44 -2.45 19.51
C ARG A 542 -19.17 -1.89 18.87
N PHE A 543 -19.09 -1.90 17.53
CA PHE A 543 -18.03 -1.17 16.82
C PHE A 543 -18.14 0.34 17.05
N ALA A 544 -19.35 0.92 17.07
CA ALA A 544 -19.54 2.34 17.41
C ALA A 544 -19.05 2.69 18.82
N ASP A 545 -19.33 1.85 19.83
CA ASP A 545 -18.79 2.00 21.19
C ASP A 545 -17.25 2.00 21.24
N ALA A 546 -16.59 1.32 20.29
CA ALA A 546 -15.14 1.27 20.19
C ALA A 546 -14.54 2.45 19.41
N VAL A 547 -15.28 3.10 18.49
CA VAL A 547 -14.75 4.13 17.59
C VAL A 547 -15.25 5.56 17.83
N LEU A 548 -16.43 5.74 18.43
CA LEU A 548 -17.03 7.06 18.67
C LEU A 548 -16.66 7.62 20.07
N PRO A 549 -16.83 8.93 20.30
CA PRO A 549 -16.69 9.51 21.64
C PRO A 549 -17.67 8.88 22.63
N GLU A 550 -17.26 8.72 23.89
CA GLU A 550 -18.02 8.03 24.97
C GLU A 550 -19.46 8.54 25.15
N ALA A 551 -19.71 9.83 24.88
CA ALA A 551 -21.05 10.42 24.87
C ALA A 551 -22.03 9.75 23.87
N TRP A 552 -21.54 8.93 22.92
CA TRP A 552 -22.30 8.27 21.86
C TRP A 552 -22.37 6.75 22.01
N SER A 553 -22.66 6.28 23.22
CA SER A 553 -22.86 4.85 23.51
C SER A 553 -23.92 4.18 22.62
N SER A 554 -23.77 2.87 22.39
CA SER A 554 -24.66 2.06 21.56
C SER A 554 -26.11 2.11 22.02
N GLU A 555 -26.38 2.23 23.32
CA GLU A 555 -27.72 2.49 23.82
C GLU A 555 -28.31 3.80 23.31
N ARG A 556 -27.52 4.90 23.37
CA ARG A 556 -27.93 6.22 22.87
C ARG A 556 -28.16 6.16 21.36
N LEU A 557 -27.28 5.47 20.61
CA LEU A 557 -27.42 5.28 19.16
C LEU A 557 -28.68 4.47 18.81
N LYS A 558 -28.96 3.37 19.53
CA LYS A 558 -30.17 2.56 19.38
C LYS A 558 -31.44 3.39 19.69
N LYS A 559 -31.41 4.24 20.72
CA LYS A 559 -32.48 5.19 21.07
C LYS A 559 -32.73 6.28 20.00
N LEU A 560 -31.86 6.41 18.99
CA LEU A 560 -32.05 7.28 17.82
C LEU A 560 -32.65 6.58 16.60
N ILE A 561 -32.76 5.25 16.58
CA ILE A 561 -33.33 4.53 15.43
C ILE A 561 -34.76 5.03 15.17
N GLY A 562 -35.06 5.32 13.90
CA GLY A 562 -36.33 5.92 13.47
C GLY A 562 -36.48 7.43 13.69
N LYS A 563 -35.56 8.10 14.41
CA LYS A 563 -35.64 9.56 14.72
C LYS A 563 -34.88 10.46 13.73
N GLY A 564 -35.00 10.14 12.44
CA GLY A 564 -34.34 10.83 11.32
C GLY A 564 -32.85 10.50 11.16
N GLU A 565 -32.28 10.87 10.01
CA GLU A 565 -30.83 10.76 9.73
C GLU A 565 -30.05 11.72 10.63
N ARG A 566 -28.96 11.25 11.27
CA ARG A 566 -28.14 12.06 12.18
C ARG A 566 -26.65 11.79 11.99
N GLN A 567 -25.89 12.85 11.75
CA GLN A 567 -24.43 12.80 11.67
C GLN A 567 -23.79 13.06 13.04
N ILE A 568 -22.81 12.22 13.40
CA ILE A 568 -22.04 12.27 14.64
C ILE A 568 -20.58 12.43 14.25
N ARG A 569 -20.00 13.62 14.45
CA ARG A 569 -18.59 13.90 14.15
C ARG A 569 -17.69 13.36 15.26
N LEU A 570 -16.55 12.80 14.88
CA LEU A 570 -15.47 12.50 15.83
C LEU A 570 -14.72 13.81 16.13
N THR A 571 -14.35 14.02 17.40
CA THR A 571 -13.52 15.16 17.82
C THR A 571 -12.12 15.06 17.22
N GLU A 572 -11.51 13.88 17.34
CA GLU A 572 -10.23 13.52 16.73
C GLU A 572 -10.48 12.53 15.60
N LYS A 573 -9.90 12.78 14.41
CA LYS A 573 -10.08 11.89 13.27
C LYS A 573 -9.33 10.58 13.52
N LEU A 574 -9.99 9.46 13.31
CA LEU A 574 -9.45 8.13 13.60
C LEU A 574 -8.89 7.47 12.33
N PRO A 575 -7.59 7.13 12.25
CA PRO A 575 -7.03 6.40 11.12
C PRO A 575 -7.77 5.08 10.83
N VAL A 576 -8.03 4.81 9.57
CA VAL A 576 -8.62 3.56 9.06
C VAL A 576 -7.74 3.00 7.97
N HIS A 577 -7.17 1.82 8.21
CA HIS A 577 -6.30 1.11 7.28
C HIS A 577 -7.05 -0.08 6.68
N LEU A 578 -7.27 -0.04 5.37
CA LEU A 578 -7.75 -1.17 4.58
C LEU A 578 -6.54 -1.91 4.05
N ALA A 579 -6.13 -2.96 4.77
CA ALA A 579 -4.93 -3.74 4.50
C ALA A 579 -5.28 -5.13 3.93
N TYR A 580 -4.26 -5.79 3.38
CA TYR A 580 -4.40 -7.10 2.75
C TYR A 580 -3.20 -7.94 3.13
N PHE A 581 -3.29 -8.66 4.26
CA PHE A 581 -2.27 -9.59 4.71
C PHE A 581 -2.75 -11.02 4.54
N THR A 582 -2.03 -11.79 3.72
CA THR A 582 -2.27 -13.22 3.45
C THR A 582 -1.34 -14.11 4.25
N THR A 583 -0.31 -13.57 4.89
CA THR A 583 0.58 -14.31 5.77
C THR A 583 0.92 -13.46 6.98
N SER A 584 0.71 -14.03 8.16
CA SER A 584 1.09 -13.46 9.45
C SER A 584 1.85 -14.49 10.27
N VAL A 585 2.58 -14.02 11.27
CA VAL A 585 3.22 -14.86 12.30
C VAL A 585 2.55 -14.50 13.62
N ASP A 586 2.10 -15.50 14.37
CA ASP A 586 1.51 -15.28 15.70
C ASP A 586 2.59 -15.19 16.80
N GLU A 587 2.16 -14.93 18.03
CA GLU A 587 3.03 -14.78 19.20
C GLU A 587 3.82 -16.07 19.52
N ALA A 588 3.34 -17.24 19.10
CA ALA A 588 4.03 -18.52 19.22
C ALA A 588 5.04 -18.77 18.07
N GLY A 589 5.20 -17.84 17.13
CA GLY A 589 6.07 -17.98 15.97
C GLY A 589 5.51 -18.88 14.85
N THR A 590 4.22 -19.25 14.93
CA THR A 590 3.54 -20.08 13.93
C THR A 590 3.09 -19.22 12.76
N VAL A 591 3.31 -19.74 11.54
CA VAL A 591 2.91 -19.05 10.31
C VAL A 591 1.45 -19.38 10.01
N ARG A 592 0.61 -18.35 9.97
CA ARG A 592 -0.77 -18.45 9.50
C ARG A 592 -0.87 -17.86 8.10
N THR A 593 -1.33 -18.69 7.16
CA THR A 593 -1.56 -18.30 5.76
C THR A 593 -3.05 -18.29 5.44
N LEU A 594 -3.49 -17.30 4.68
CA LEU A 594 -4.85 -17.13 4.18
C LEU A 594 -4.86 -17.23 2.64
N PRO A 595 -5.98 -17.64 2.03
CA PRO A 595 -6.13 -17.61 0.58
C PRO A 595 -5.93 -16.20 -0.01
N ASP A 596 -5.30 -16.13 -1.19
CA ASP A 596 -5.11 -14.88 -1.95
C ASP A 596 -6.43 -14.46 -2.63
N LEU A 597 -7.33 -13.89 -1.83
CA LEU A 597 -8.73 -13.55 -2.15
C LEU A 597 -8.94 -12.85 -3.50
N TYR A 598 -8.03 -11.95 -3.90
CA TYR A 598 -8.10 -11.13 -5.11
C TYR A 598 -6.96 -11.40 -6.11
N GLY A 599 -6.14 -12.43 -5.90
CA GLY A 599 -5.03 -12.77 -6.80
C GLY A 599 -3.86 -11.78 -6.76
N TYR A 600 -3.67 -11.06 -5.64
CA TYR A 600 -2.64 -10.04 -5.48
C TYR A 600 -1.28 -10.62 -5.10
N ASP A 601 -1.20 -11.73 -4.36
CA ASP A 601 0.07 -12.38 -4.00
C ASP A 601 0.81 -12.83 -5.25
N SER A 602 0.11 -13.48 -6.20
CA SER A 602 0.71 -13.96 -7.45
C SER A 602 1.32 -12.81 -8.27
N ARG A 603 0.62 -11.67 -8.36
CA ARG A 603 1.10 -10.47 -9.07
C ARG A 603 2.26 -9.80 -8.34
N MET A 604 2.20 -9.78 -7.00
CA MET A 604 3.28 -9.28 -6.14
C MET A 604 4.56 -10.12 -6.28
N LYS A 605 4.46 -11.46 -6.31
CA LYS A 605 5.59 -12.35 -6.53
C LYS A 605 6.28 -12.08 -7.87
N VAL A 606 5.53 -11.79 -8.94
CA VAL A 606 6.10 -11.37 -10.23
C VAL A 606 6.73 -9.98 -10.15
N ALA A 607 6.01 -8.98 -9.62
CA ALA A 607 6.49 -7.59 -9.54
C ALA A 607 7.76 -7.44 -8.68
N LEU A 608 7.94 -8.30 -7.66
CA LEU A 608 9.12 -8.34 -6.80
C LEU A 608 10.24 -9.27 -7.32
N GLY A 609 10.06 -9.94 -8.46
CA GLY A 609 11.05 -10.87 -9.04
C GLY A 609 11.22 -12.19 -8.28
N LEU A 610 10.24 -12.56 -7.44
CA LEU A 610 10.25 -13.77 -6.61
C LEU A 610 9.74 -15.02 -7.37
N SER A 611 9.03 -14.83 -8.49
CA SER A 611 8.51 -15.92 -9.31
C SER A 611 9.60 -16.57 -10.19
N PRO A 612 9.63 -17.91 -10.32
CA PRO A 612 10.59 -18.60 -11.19
C PRO A 612 10.52 -18.10 -12.65
N GLY A 613 11.63 -17.56 -13.15
CA GLY A 613 11.73 -17.05 -14.53
C GLY A 613 11.31 -15.59 -14.72
N SER A 614 10.97 -14.85 -13.66
CA SER A 614 10.62 -13.42 -13.75
C SER A 614 11.86 -12.53 -13.90
N LEU A 615 12.48 -12.55 -15.08
CA LEU A 615 13.42 -11.50 -15.48
C LEU A 615 12.64 -10.26 -15.92
N LEU A 616 12.88 -9.15 -15.21
CA LEU A 616 12.60 -7.76 -15.61
C LEU A 616 11.13 -7.35 -15.87
N VAL A 617 10.59 -6.57 -14.94
CA VAL A 617 9.82 -5.36 -15.31
C VAL A 617 10.64 -4.13 -14.90
N ALA A 618 11.76 -3.92 -15.60
CA ALA A 618 12.33 -2.59 -15.69
C ALA A 618 11.35 -1.69 -16.48
N ARG A 619 11.34 -0.38 -16.19
CA ARG A 619 10.41 0.57 -16.81
C ARG A 619 10.50 0.50 -18.34
N GLY A 620 9.42 0.07 -19.00
CA GLY A 620 9.21 0.36 -20.41
C GLY A 620 8.90 1.85 -20.56
N THR A 621 9.73 2.56 -21.32
CA THR A 621 9.46 3.92 -21.78
C THR A 621 8.24 3.93 -22.70
N ASP A 622 7.52 5.05 -22.74
CA ASP A 622 6.31 5.20 -23.55
C ASP A 622 6.54 4.83 -25.02
N GLY A 623 5.93 3.73 -25.45
CA GLY A 623 5.99 3.21 -26.81
C GLY A 623 4.62 2.70 -27.23
N LYS A 624 3.99 3.38 -28.19
CA LYS A 624 2.68 3.01 -28.74
C LYS A 624 2.70 1.55 -29.23
N THR A 625 1.82 0.71 -28.69
CA THR A 625 1.55 -0.63 -29.23
C THR A 625 0.68 -0.53 -30.49
N PRO A 626 1.11 -1.05 -31.65
CA PRO A 626 0.22 -1.28 -32.78
C PRO A 626 -0.61 -2.55 -32.55
N ASP A 627 -1.88 -2.50 -32.95
CA ASP A 627 -2.82 -3.60 -32.87
C ASP A 627 -2.50 -4.67 -33.93
N ALA A 628 -2.08 -5.88 -33.52
CA ALA A 628 -1.92 -7.02 -34.44
C ALA A 628 -1.78 -8.38 -33.73
N ARG A 629 -2.91 -9.09 -33.50
CA ARG A 629 -3.05 -10.56 -33.67
C ARG A 629 -4.47 -11.05 -33.39
N ARG A 630 -5.38 -10.82 -34.34
CA ARG A 630 -6.65 -11.56 -34.44
C ARG A 630 -6.80 -12.19 -35.83
N ALA A 631 -5.98 -13.20 -36.11
CA ALA A 631 -6.08 -14.02 -37.32
C ALA A 631 -5.60 -15.45 -37.05
N ALA A 632 -6.16 -16.40 -37.81
CA ALA A 632 -5.82 -17.83 -37.88
C ALA A 632 -6.06 -18.69 -36.62
N GLN A 633 -7.26 -19.29 -36.55
CA GLN A 633 -7.37 -20.76 -36.61
C GLN A 633 -8.74 -21.16 -37.19
N LYS A 634 -8.75 -21.68 -38.41
CA LYS A 634 -9.91 -22.33 -39.04
C LYS A 634 -10.01 -23.78 -38.54
N LYS A 635 -11.22 -24.28 -38.29
CA LYS A 635 -11.51 -25.73 -38.27
C LYS A 635 -12.28 -26.11 -39.54
N PRO A 636 -12.10 -27.33 -40.09
CA PRO A 636 -12.73 -27.75 -41.33
C PRO A 636 -14.20 -28.13 -41.15
N ALA A 637 -14.96 -28.05 -42.23
CA ALA A 637 -16.33 -28.53 -42.30
C ALA A 637 -16.39 -30.06 -42.51
N VAL A 638 -17.45 -30.69 -42.01
CA VAL A 638 -17.86 -32.06 -42.35
C VAL A 638 -19.29 -32.01 -42.90
N THR A 639 -19.58 -32.90 -43.84
CA THR A 639 -20.67 -32.81 -44.82
C THR A 639 -22.05 -33.27 -44.32
N ALA A 640 -23.07 -32.83 -45.08
CA ALA A 640 -24.50 -32.93 -44.81
C ALA A 640 -25.08 -34.35 -44.69
N ARG A 641 -26.28 -34.42 -44.10
CA ARG A 641 -27.35 -35.34 -44.50
C ARG A 641 -28.73 -34.65 -44.49
N THR A 642 -29.63 -35.17 -45.32
CA THR A 642 -30.80 -34.49 -45.89
C THR A 642 -32.12 -34.89 -45.23
N GLY A 643 -33.13 -34.01 -45.32
CA GLY A 643 -34.53 -34.30 -44.99
C GLY A 643 -35.31 -33.07 -44.49
N SER A 644 -36.53 -32.71 -44.90
CA SER A 644 -37.26 -32.69 -46.18
C SER A 644 -38.71 -32.30 -45.84
N ILE A 645 -39.23 -31.22 -46.46
CA ILE A 645 -40.66 -30.87 -46.69
C ILE A 645 -41.56 -30.44 -45.49
N LEU A 646 -42.10 -29.21 -45.59
CA LEU A 646 -43.53 -28.76 -45.50
C LEU A 646 -43.57 -27.25 -45.15
N THR A 647 -43.55 -26.33 -46.13
CA THR A 647 -44.72 -25.65 -46.76
C THR A 647 -45.62 -24.84 -45.82
N GLY A 648 -45.61 -23.51 -45.98
CA GLY A 648 -46.57 -22.58 -45.35
C GLY A 648 -46.27 -21.11 -45.67
N THR A 649 -46.89 -20.56 -46.73
CA THR A 649 -46.76 -19.15 -47.15
C THR A 649 -47.78 -18.21 -46.47
N PRO A 650 -47.56 -16.88 -46.47
CA PRO A 650 -48.09 -16.00 -45.42
C PRO A 650 -49.36 -15.21 -45.79
N LYS A 651 -49.95 -14.53 -44.80
CA LYS A 651 -50.85 -13.38 -45.00
C LYS A 651 -50.50 -12.24 -44.00
N PRO A 652 -50.60 -10.96 -44.40
CA PRO A 652 -50.13 -9.82 -43.58
C PRO A 652 -51.28 -9.09 -42.87
N MET A 653 -50.95 -8.30 -41.84
CA MET A 653 -51.41 -6.91 -41.61
C MET A 653 -51.14 -6.47 -40.16
N ALA A 654 -50.61 -5.26 -39.99
CA ALA A 654 -51.12 -4.19 -39.11
C ALA A 654 -49.97 -3.29 -38.62
N GLU A 655 -49.66 -2.25 -39.40
CA GLU A 655 -48.75 -1.18 -39.00
C GLU A 655 -49.49 -0.22 -38.04
N VAL A 656 -49.06 -0.14 -36.77
CA VAL A 656 -49.67 0.76 -35.79
C VAL A 656 -48.69 1.87 -35.37
N ARG A 657 -49.13 3.08 -35.69
CA ARG A 657 -48.48 4.39 -35.56
C ARG A 657 -47.73 4.65 -34.24
N ARG A 658 -46.58 5.32 -34.37
CA ARG A 658 -45.92 6.07 -33.28
C ARG A 658 -46.75 7.33 -32.93
N PRO A 659 -46.92 7.69 -31.64
CA PRO A 659 -47.54 8.97 -31.26
C PRO A 659 -46.57 10.15 -31.51
N ARG A 660 -47.13 11.31 -31.86
CA ARG A 660 -46.38 12.56 -32.06
C ARG A 660 -45.96 13.17 -30.72
N VAL A 661 -44.74 13.70 -30.66
CA VAL A 661 -44.31 14.64 -29.61
C VAL A 661 -45.01 15.97 -29.84
N ARG A 662 -45.48 16.62 -28.77
CA ARG A 662 -46.03 17.98 -28.79
C ARG A 662 -45.17 18.84 -27.86
N GLU A 663 -44.34 19.70 -28.45
CA GLU A 663 -43.72 20.80 -27.71
C GLU A 663 -44.79 21.80 -27.29
N VAL A 664 -44.64 22.36 -26.08
CA VAL A 664 -45.42 23.51 -25.61
C VAL A 664 -44.43 24.45 -24.92
N ASN A 665 -44.10 25.55 -25.59
CA ASN A 665 -43.50 26.71 -24.95
C ASN A 665 -44.61 27.53 -24.29
N SER A 666 -44.34 28.10 -23.11
CA SER A 666 -45.12 29.21 -22.56
C SER A 666 -44.30 29.98 -21.51
N ASP A 667 -43.75 31.12 -21.91
CA ASP A 667 -43.52 32.24 -20.99
C ASP A 667 -44.78 33.11 -20.97
N THR A 668 -45.30 33.45 -19.79
CA THR A 668 -45.64 34.84 -19.34
C THR A 668 -46.47 34.88 -18.04
N ASP A 669 -45.95 35.64 -17.08
CA ASP A 669 -46.57 36.57 -16.13
C ASP A 669 -47.76 36.22 -15.20
N ALA A 670 -47.44 36.27 -13.89
CA ALA A 670 -48.09 37.03 -12.81
C ALA A 670 -49.62 36.98 -12.55
N ALA A 671 -50.03 36.48 -11.36
CA ALA A 671 -50.36 37.34 -10.18
C ALA A 671 -51.18 36.65 -9.04
N THR A 672 -50.75 36.87 -7.79
CA THR A 672 -51.52 36.94 -6.51
C THR A 672 -52.30 35.75 -5.87
N ARG A 673 -51.96 35.51 -4.58
CA ARG A 673 -52.82 35.15 -3.41
C ARG A 673 -53.37 33.70 -3.30
N THR A 674 -53.39 32.99 -2.15
CA THR A 674 -53.00 33.31 -0.74
C THR A 674 -52.64 32.05 0.10
N THR A 675 -51.65 32.17 0.99
CA THR A 675 -51.43 31.47 2.29
C THR A 675 -51.66 29.94 2.50
N ALA A 676 -50.58 29.24 2.86
CA ALA A 676 -50.53 28.27 3.96
C ALA A 676 -49.12 28.28 4.63
N ALA A 677 -49.01 27.80 5.87
CA ALA A 677 -47.90 28.09 6.80
C ALA A 677 -46.50 27.56 6.41
N ARG A 678 -45.46 28.25 6.93
CA ARG A 678 -44.03 27.98 6.73
C ARG A 678 -43.38 27.46 8.03
N PRO A 679 -42.77 26.26 8.05
CA PRO A 679 -41.91 25.83 9.16
C PRO A 679 -40.50 26.44 9.03
N PRO A 680 -39.71 26.51 10.13
CA PRO A 680 -38.47 27.28 10.18
C PRO A 680 -37.34 26.68 9.32
N ALA A 681 -36.50 27.55 8.79
CA ALA A 681 -35.29 27.18 8.06
C ALA A 681 -34.12 27.08 9.05
N ASP A 682 -33.54 25.88 9.18
CA ASP A 682 -32.18 25.66 9.68
C ASP A 682 -31.73 24.23 9.32
N PHE A 683 -31.37 24.02 8.05
CA PHE A 683 -30.71 22.79 7.59
C PHE A 683 -29.83 23.04 6.36
N GLY A 684 -28.51 23.01 6.58
CA GLY A 684 -27.49 22.58 5.61
C GLY A 684 -27.21 23.48 4.40
N GLU A 685 -26.00 24.03 4.34
CA GLU A 685 -25.42 24.57 3.11
C GLU A 685 -25.42 23.52 1.99
N PRO A 686 -25.91 23.84 0.77
CA PRO A 686 -25.84 22.95 -0.37
C PRO A 686 -24.77 23.41 -1.37
N ASP A 687 -23.50 22.98 -1.24
CA ASP A 687 -22.55 22.96 -2.39
C ASP A 687 -21.22 22.22 -2.12
N LEU A 688 -21.25 20.88 -1.96
CA LEU A 688 -20.04 20.04 -1.90
C LEU A 688 -20.03 18.82 -2.83
N TRP A 689 -21.01 18.69 -3.72
CA TRP A 689 -21.11 17.55 -4.65
C TRP A 689 -21.46 17.92 -6.11
N THR A 690 -21.08 19.12 -6.53
CA THR A 690 -20.96 19.47 -7.96
C THR A 690 -19.51 19.25 -8.41
N PRO A 691 -19.22 18.32 -9.34
CA PRO A 691 -17.91 18.26 -9.97
C PRO A 691 -17.69 19.56 -10.76
N ARG A 692 -16.63 20.32 -10.45
CA ARG A 692 -16.22 21.44 -11.30
C ARG A 692 -15.92 20.91 -12.71
N PRO A 693 -16.52 21.45 -13.78
CA PRO A 693 -16.18 21.03 -15.13
C PRO A 693 -14.72 21.41 -15.43
N GLY A 694 -13.86 20.40 -15.56
CA GLY A 694 -12.50 20.60 -16.03
C GLY A 694 -12.52 21.11 -17.48
N ARG A 695 -11.63 22.06 -17.79
CA ARG A 695 -11.42 22.51 -19.18
C ARG A 695 -11.14 21.30 -20.09
N PRO A 696 -11.72 21.24 -21.30
CA PRO A 696 -11.40 20.18 -22.25
C PRO A 696 -9.95 20.33 -22.71
N LEU A 697 -9.15 19.29 -22.51
CA LEU A 697 -7.89 19.10 -23.24
C LEU A 697 -8.22 18.38 -24.55
N ASN A 698 -8.09 19.10 -25.67
CA ASN A 698 -8.19 18.52 -27.00
C ASN A 698 -7.07 17.49 -27.22
N GLY A 699 -7.38 16.25 -27.63
CA GLY A 699 -6.29 15.27 -27.84
C GLY A 699 -6.64 13.80 -28.13
N TRP A 700 -7.50 13.54 -29.12
CA TRP A 700 -7.44 12.39 -30.05
C TRP A 700 -7.40 10.95 -29.47
N TRP A 701 -8.55 10.27 -29.63
CA TRP A 701 -8.81 8.81 -29.81
C TRP A 701 -7.98 7.79 -29.01
#